data_AF-A0AAV4HYZ4-F1
#
_entry.id   AF-A0AAV4HYZ4-F1
#
_cell.length_a   1.000
_cell.length_b   1.000
_cell.length_c   1.000
_cell.angle_alpha   90.00
_cell.angle_beta   90.00
_cell.angle_gamma   90.00
#
_symmetry.space_group_name_H-M   'P 1'
#
loop_
_entity.id
_entity.type
_entity.pdbx_description
1 polymer ?
#
loop_
_entity_poly.entity_id
_entity_poly.type
_entity_poly.pdbx_seq_one_letter_code
_entity_poly.pdbx_strand_id
1 'polypeptide(L)'
;MMSGIGSTVKSRFTALLLSGIAAGVTFLVSWAVLRQLQRNKRKPYKVGHAIHIVNKPEEWDQIYDDLMKDIRHIRVLGLDCEWVQKKPVALLQLAAPSGLCVLVRLFKLGSSLPTTLRSLLADKSILKVGVAVTDDGNKLFQSYGLQVSGCVDLRHMLRRVRGVFHCSSMGLKGLASGVLDVDIGKSQNIRCGNWEAERYSDEQIKYAATDALVAVDIFVQIVYAKIAQGSSFSLGKRDAQNSQFANSAMSPLARAKSKESLETASSPTGSTVESKKELTQSQNEIRTGSCENEASVEELLSEINDQEKSQLFESRSLRSSTNQYKFEDFLRVQESNTDNSDGEQLHLFWKCAKSLCQGIVGAPYTFKGENKGAVLAPKTNGKVKDTSAYSVRKRPLWDNCKLEAPDGTMLCTCDARKAQWYLDKELADKILDNPLTVRLRFEPSRRPQEEMSFYKQEKLNICVVCGHDKDYIRKFVIPYEYRKYLPFALKDHSSHDVLLLCTACHRRSCDFDAQLRLRLAQECNAPVESGAAAKVVLDHDLQKIRSAGRALKLNRLSIPKDRVSQLESVLCSHFGVDHLTEDLVEQAAEIDARHTSSEYVPHAKQVVRHMISNGGLLAFQARWRQHFLDTMKPQHLPAFWSVDFVPDGWLHSEAES
;
A
#
# COMPACT_ATOMS: atom_id res chain seq x y z
N MET A 1 -70.14 5.86 -36.38
CA MET A 1 -69.23 6.80 -35.69
C MET A 1 -67.91 6.09 -35.41
N MET A 2 -66.78 6.57 -35.95
CA MET A 2 -65.44 6.08 -35.58
C MET A 2 -64.47 7.25 -35.47
N SER A 3 -64.29 7.75 -34.25
CA SER A 3 -63.24 8.71 -33.83
C SER A 3 -63.39 8.92 -32.31
N GLY A 4 -62.31 8.86 -31.53
CA GLY A 4 -62.43 9.14 -30.08
C GLY A 4 -61.33 8.66 -29.13
N ILE A 5 -60.46 7.70 -29.52
CA ILE A 5 -59.49 7.08 -28.55
C ILE A 5 -58.01 7.27 -28.97
N GLY A 6 -57.72 7.66 -30.22
CA GLY A 6 -56.34 7.66 -30.77
C GLY A 6 -55.40 8.81 -30.37
N SER A 7 -55.89 9.89 -29.77
CA SER A 7 -55.11 11.14 -29.57
C SER A 7 -54.39 11.23 -28.21
N THR A 8 -55.05 10.83 -27.13
CA THR A 8 -54.57 11.02 -25.74
C THR A 8 -53.36 10.17 -25.38
N VAL A 9 -53.22 8.97 -25.94
CA VAL A 9 -52.09 8.06 -25.66
C VAL A 9 -50.78 8.58 -26.26
N LYS A 10 -50.80 9.06 -27.52
CA LYS A 10 -49.61 9.58 -28.20
C LYS A 10 -49.05 10.83 -27.51
N SER A 11 -49.91 11.74 -27.06
CA SER A 11 -49.53 12.95 -26.32
C SER A 11 -48.84 12.64 -24.98
N ARG A 12 -49.31 11.63 -24.24
CA ARG A 12 -48.68 11.22 -22.97
C ARG A 12 -47.32 10.55 -23.17
N PHE A 13 -47.14 9.77 -24.25
CA PHE A 13 -45.86 9.13 -24.54
C PHE A 13 -44.75 10.12 -24.93
N THR A 14 -45.05 11.15 -25.73
CA THR A 14 -44.06 12.18 -26.06
C THR A 14 -43.68 13.03 -24.86
N ALA A 15 -44.64 13.37 -23.98
CA ALA A 15 -44.35 14.06 -22.71
C ALA A 15 -43.46 13.23 -21.76
N LEU A 16 -43.66 11.91 -21.70
CA LEU A 16 -42.80 11.00 -20.91
C LEU A 16 -41.39 10.85 -21.49
N LEU A 17 -41.22 10.81 -22.82
CA LEU A 17 -39.88 10.84 -23.42
C LEU A 17 -39.18 12.17 -23.17
N LEU A 18 -39.86 13.30 -23.37
CA LEU A 18 -39.28 14.64 -23.18
C LEU A 18 -38.88 14.89 -21.70
N SER A 19 -39.73 14.51 -20.75
CA SER A 19 -39.41 14.61 -19.32
C SER A 19 -38.31 13.64 -18.87
N GLY A 20 -38.28 12.41 -19.42
CA GLY A 20 -37.20 11.45 -19.18
C GLY A 20 -35.84 11.91 -19.74
N ILE A 21 -35.83 12.48 -20.95
CA ILE A 21 -34.63 13.09 -21.55
C ILE A 21 -34.21 14.31 -20.75
N ALA A 22 -35.13 15.21 -20.40
CA ALA A 22 -34.82 16.38 -19.59
C ALA A 22 -34.23 15.99 -18.23
N ALA A 23 -34.89 15.12 -17.46
CA ALA A 23 -34.40 14.65 -16.17
C ALA A 23 -33.05 13.92 -16.28
N GLY A 24 -32.84 13.12 -17.32
CA GLY A 24 -31.57 12.46 -17.62
C GLY A 24 -30.44 13.47 -17.91
N VAL A 25 -30.72 14.50 -18.70
CA VAL A 25 -29.78 15.61 -18.96
C VAL A 25 -29.51 16.40 -17.69
N THR A 26 -30.53 16.80 -16.91
CA THR A 26 -30.35 17.52 -15.64
C THR A 26 -29.55 16.70 -14.62
N PHE A 27 -29.74 15.37 -14.56
CA PHE A 27 -28.97 14.50 -13.66
C PHE A 27 -27.53 14.32 -14.14
N LEU A 28 -27.28 14.19 -15.45
CA LEU A 28 -25.92 14.13 -16.01
C LEU A 28 -25.19 15.47 -15.85
N VAL A 29 -25.86 16.60 -16.08
CA VAL A 29 -25.33 17.95 -15.83
C VAL A 29 -25.06 18.15 -14.34
N SER A 30 -26.00 17.77 -13.46
CA SER A 30 -25.81 17.88 -12.01
C SER A 30 -24.67 17.00 -11.50
N TRP A 31 -24.53 15.77 -12.00
CA TRP A 31 -23.38 14.89 -11.68
C TRP A 31 -22.07 15.45 -12.24
N ALA A 32 -22.06 15.98 -13.46
CA ALA A 32 -20.89 16.63 -14.05
C ALA A 32 -20.50 17.88 -13.24
N VAL A 33 -21.46 18.71 -12.84
CA VAL A 33 -21.27 19.89 -11.99
C VAL A 33 -20.80 19.50 -10.59
N LEU A 34 -21.38 18.49 -9.94
CA LEU A 34 -20.91 18.01 -8.62
C LEU A 34 -19.50 17.42 -8.70
N ARG A 35 -19.17 16.70 -9.78
CA ARG A 35 -17.82 16.17 -10.04
C ARG A 35 -16.83 17.30 -10.36
N GLN A 36 -17.27 18.34 -11.07
CA GLN A 36 -16.48 19.55 -11.32
C GLN A 36 -16.25 20.32 -10.00
N LEU A 37 -17.27 20.49 -9.16
CA LEU A 37 -17.17 21.11 -7.83
C LEU A 37 -16.24 20.32 -6.90
N GLN A 38 -16.26 18.98 -6.94
CA GLN A 38 -15.29 18.14 -6.21
C GLN A 38 -13.86 18.32 -6.72
N ARG A 39 -13.65 18.55 -8.02
CA ARG A 39 -12.31 18.86 -8.58
C ARG A 39 -11.88 20.29 -8.25
N ASN A 40 -12.79 21.26 -8.30
CA ASN A 40 -12.58 22.65 -7.92
C ASN A 40 -12.28 22.83 -6.41
N LYS A 41 -12.64 21.85 -5.57
CA LYS A 41 -12.25 21.81 -4.15
C LYS A 41 -10.81 21.37 -3.92
N ARG A 42 -10.17 20.69 -4.89
CA ARG A 42 -8.76 20.29 -4.77
C ARG A 42 -7.85 21.41 -5.20
N LYS A 43 -6.72 21.52 -4.50
CA LYS A 43 -5.69 22.49 -4.86
C LYS A 43 -4.98 22.01 -6.14
N PRO A 44 -4.78 22.88 -7.15
CA PRO A 44 -3.90 22.55 -8.26
C PRO A 44 -2.48 22.40 -7.72
N TYR A 45 -1.71 21.46 -8.26
CA TYR A 45 -0.30 21.35 -7.91
C TYR A 45 0.45 22.63 -8.33
N LYS A 46 1.26 23.17 -7.43
CA LYS A 46 2.08 24.36 -7.67
C LYS A 46 3.49 23.94 -8.07
N VAL A 47 3.76 23.92 -9.37
CA VAL A 47 5.14 23.85 -9.89
C VAL A 47 5.91 25.10 -9.43
N GLY A 48 7.14 24.92 -8.98
CA GLY A 48 8.04 26.02 -8.62
C GLY A 48 8.53 26.81 -9.84
N HIS A 49 9.23 27.91 -9.60
CA HIS A 49 9.81 28.74 -10.66
C HIS A 49 11.18 28.22 -11.17
N ALA A 50 11.82 27.31 -10.44
CA ALA A 50 13.12 26.73 -10.78
C ALA A 50 13.00 25.58 -11.80
N ILE A 51 12.61 25.91 -13.04
CA ILE A 51 12.57 24.96 -14.16
C ILE A 51 13.67 25.31 -15.16
N HIS A 52 14.64 24.43 -15.33
CA HIS A 52 15.76 24.60 -16.26
C HIS A 52 15.58 23.68 -17.47
N ILE A 53 15.64 24.22 -18.68
CA ILE A 53 15.48 23.47 -19.93
C ILE A 53 16.84 23.35 -20.60
N VAL A 54 17.32 22.12 -20.75
CA VAL A 54 18.64 21.81 -21.32
C VAL A 54 18.48 21.36 -22.77
N ASN A 55 18.92 22.22 -23.69
CA ASN A 55 18.87 22.02 -25.15
C ASN A 55 20.22 21.57 -25.72
N LYS A 56 21.31 21.71 -24.96
CA LYS A 56 22.69 21.44 -25.38
C LYS A 56 23.53 20.85 -24.22
N PRO A 57 24.71 20.27 -24.50
CA PRO A 57 25.60 19.74 -23.44
C PRO A 57 26.05 20.81 -22.44
N GLU A 58 26.39 22.02 -22.91
CA GLU A 58 26.95 23.07 -22.05
C GLU A 58 25.90 23.65 -21.08
N GLU A 59 24.62 23.58 -21.48
CA GLU A 59 23.47 23.94 -20.63
C GLU A 59 23.23 22.90 -19.52
N TRP A 60 23.69 21.65 -19.69
CA TRP A 60 23.66 20.64 -18.63
C TRP A 60 24.76 20.86 -17.60
N ASP A 61 26.00 21.08 -18.05
CA ASP A 61 27.14 21.22 -17.15
C ASP A 61 26.98 22.45 -16.23
N GLN A 62 26.31 23.50 -16.70
CA GLN A 62 25.92 24.67 -15.89
C GLN A 62 24.94 24.38 -14.75
N ILE A 63 24.03 23.39 -14.90
CA ILE A 63 22.99 23.06 -13.89
C ILE A 63 23.33 21.79 -13.09
N TYR A 64 24.34 21.03 -13.51
CA TYR A 64 24.75 19.78 -12.88
C TYR A 64 25.17 19.96 -11.42
N ASP A 65 26.05 20.92 -11.14
CA ASP A 65 26.57 21.13 -9.78
C ASP A 65 25.49 21.63 -8.82
N ASP A 66 24.60 22.53 -9.26
CA ASP A 66 23.47 22.96 -8.43
C ASP A 66 22.46 21.82 -8.19
N LEU A 67 22.19 20.96 -9.18
CA LEU A 67 21.35 19.77 -9.00
C LEU A 67 21.97 18.78 -8.00
N MET A 68 23.28 18.55 -8.10
CA MET A 68 24.02 17.66 -7.19
C MET A 68 24.12 18.21 -5.76
N LYS A 69 24.27 19.53 -5.64
CA LYS A 69 24.26 20.29 -4.38
C LYS A 69 22.89 20.27 -3.71
N ASP A 70 21.81 20.35 -4.47
CA ASP A 70 20.44 20.28 -3.95
C ASP A 70 20.11 18.90 -3.35
N ILE A 71 20.46 17.82 -4.08
CA ILE A 71 20.26 16.44 -3.59
C ILE A 71 21.33 15.96 -2.59
N ARG A 72 22.22 16.83 -2.09
CA ARG A 72 23.37 16.44 -1.23
C ARG A 72 22.95 15.69 0.04
N HIS A 73 21.85 16.13 0.67
CA HIS A 73 21.30 15.57 1.90
C HIS A 73 20.22 14.52 1.63
N ILE A 74 19.42 14.74 0.60
CA ILE A 74 18.36 13.83 0.18
C ILE A 74 18.63 13.39 -1.26
N ARG A 75 19.51 12.40 -1.44
CA ARG A 75 19.89 11.77 -2.73
C ARG A 75 18.73 11.03 -3.41
N VAL A 76 17.71 11.77 -3.82
CA VAL A 76 16.54 11.30 -4.58
C VAL A 76 16.21 12.29 -5.70
N LEU A 77 15.85 11.76 -6.86
CA LEU A 77 15.33 12.52 -7.99
C LEU A 77 14.02 11.89 -8.44
N GLY A 78 12.97 12.70 -8.59
CA GLY A 78 11.82 12.33 -9.40
C GLY A 78 12.27 12.19 -10.85
N LEU A 79 11.95 11.05 -11.48
CA LEU A 79 12.31 10.76 -12.87
C LEU A 79 11.06 10.41 -13.66
N ASP A 80 10.91 11.06 -14.81
CA ASP A 80 9.85 10.83 -15.80
C ASP A 80 10.43 11.06 -17.22
N CYS A 81 9.75 10.55 -18.25
CA CYS A 81 10.21 10.63 -19.65
C CYS A 81 9.05 10.81 -20.62
N GLU A 82 9.25 11.62 -21.66
CA GLU A 82 8.23 11.89 -22.68
C GLU A 82 8.80 11.75 -24.11
N TRP A 83 7.96 11.27 -25.04
CA TRP A 83 8.39 10.91 -26.40
C TRP A 83 7.28 10.96 -27.44
N VAL A 84 7.67 11.20 -28.70
CA VAL A 84 6.78 11.05 -29.86
C VAL A 84 6.56 9.56 -30.15
N GLN A 85 5.35 9.18 -30.59
CA GLN A 85 4.96 7.77 -30.69
C GLN A 85 5.94 6.93 -31.55
N LYS A 86 6.40 5.79 -31.00
CA LYS A 86 7.42 4.88 -31.56
C LYS A 86 8.86 5.43 -31.69
N LYS A 87 9.16 6.65 -31.24
CA LYS A 87 10.51 7.25 -31.33
C LYS A 87 11.39 6.97 -30.10
N PRO A 88 12.69 7.33 -30.13
CA PRO A 88 13.55 7.53 -28.95
C PRO A 88 12.90 8.42 -27.87
N VAL A 89 13.45 8.43 -26.65
CA VAL A 89 13.02 9.39 -25.61
C VAL A 89 13.34 10.81 -26.08
N ALA A 90 12.36 11.71 -26.12
CA ALA A 90 12.62 13.09 -26.55
C ALA A 90 13.02 13.97 -25.36
N LEU A 91 12.36 13.79 -24.23
CA LEU A 91 12.55 14.54 -22.99
C LEU A 91 12.81 13.59 -21.82
N LEU A 92 13.79 13.93 -21.01
CA LEU A 92 14.03 13.36 -19.68
C LEU A 92 13.77 14.45 -18.64
N GLN A 93 12.97 14.13 -17.63
CA GLN A 93 12.67 15.02 -16.52
C GLN A 93 13.39 14.52 -15.26
N LEU A 94 14.13 15.41 -14.60
CA LEU A 94 14.76 15.17 -13.30
C LEU A 94 14.29 16.24 -12.31
N ALA A 95 13.77 15.86 -11.16
CA ALA A 95 13.22 16.77 -10.17
C ALA A 95 13.76 16.49 -8.76
N ALA A 96 14.24 17.53 -8.07
CA ALA A 96 14.83 17.41 -6.74
C ALA A 96 13.88 17.92 -5.63
N PRO A 97 14.07 17.52 -4.37
CA PRO A 97 13.13 17.81 -3.28
C PRO A 97 12.91 19.30 -2.94
N SER A 98 13.76 20.22 -3.42
CA SER A 98 13.57 21.67 -3.25
C SER A 98 12.46 22.27 -4.12
N GLY A 99 12.08 21.57 -5.20
CA GLY A 99 11.28 22.13 -6.28
C GLY A 99 12.06 22.48 -7.55
N LEU A 100 13.39 22.30 -7.57
CA LEU A 100 14.21 22.37 -8.78
C LEU A 100 13.84 21.23 -9.75
N CYS A 101 13.61 21.56 -11.02
CA CYS A 101 13.38 20.57 -12.08
C CYS A 101 14.20 20.89 -13.33
N VAL A 102 14.91 19.89 -13.85
CA VAL A 102 15.71 19.94 -15.06
C VAL A 102 15.04 19.11 -16.16
N LEU A 103 14.77 19.74 -17.29
CA LEU A 103 14.09 19.17 -18.46
C LEU A 103 15.13 18.99 -19.58
N VAL A 104 15.74 17.80 -19.65
CA VAL A 104 16.84 17.47 -20.56
C VAL A 104 16.30 16.96 -21.90
N ARG A 105 16.52 17.74 -22.95
CA ARG A 105 15.97 17.49 -24.30
C ARG A 105 16.88 16.55 -25.09
N LEU A 106 16.90 15.28 -24.69
CA LEU A 106 17.81 14.25 -25.23
C LEU A 106 17.87 14.20 -26.76
N PHE A 107 16.76 14.47 -27.47
CA PHE A 107 16.75 14.52 -28.93
C PHE A 107 17.61 15.63 -29.55
N LYS A 108 17.88 16.73 -28.82
CA LYS A 108 18.78 17.81 -29.23
C LYS A 108 20.24 17.56 -28.88
N LEU A 109 20.51 16.82 -27.79
CA LEU A 109 21.87 16.45 -27.39
C LEU A 109 22.45 15.32 -28.27
N GLY A 110 21.59 14.45 -28.80
CA GLY A 110 21.98 13.44 -29.80
C GLY A 110 23.00 12.43 -29.27
N SER A 111 24.16 12.34 -29.93
CA SER A 111 25.31 11.54 -29.48
C SER A 111 26.09 12.19 -28.33
N SER A 112 26.10 13.52 -28.27
CA SER A 112 26.89 14.36 -27.35
C SER A 112 26.31 14.43 -25.93
N LEU A 113 25.84 13.31 -25.39
CA LEU A 113 25.26 13.24 -24.04
C LEU A 113 26.37 13.30 -22.96
N PRO A 114 26.35 14.31 -22.05
CA PRO A 114 27.38 14.52 -21.04
C PRO A 114 27.70 13.30 -20.18
N THR A 115 28.98 13.12 -19.85
CA THR A 115 29.46 12.05 -18.96
C THR A 115 28.89 12.20 -17.56
N THR A 116 28.74 13.44 -17.07
CA THR A 116 28.09 13.80 -15.79
C THR A 116 26.62 13.33 -15.73
N LEU A 117 25.85 13.51 -16.81
CA LEU A 117 24.48 12.98 -16.95
C LEU A 117 24.44 11.44 -16.93
N ARG A 118 25.34 10.80 -17.69
CA ARG A 118 25.48 9.33 -17.73
C ARG A 118 25.79 8.78 -16.32
N SER A 119 26.73 9.40 -15.61
CA SER A 119 27.13 9.04 -14.25
C SER A 119 26.00 9.23 -13.23
N LEU A 120 25.30 10.37 -13.26
CA LEU A 120 24.16 10.65 -12.36
C LEU A 120 23.03 9.63 -12.52
N LEU A 121 22.70 9.24 -13.75
CA LEU A 121 21.69 8.20 -14.00
C LEU A 121 22.18 6.82 -13.55
N ALA A 122 23.44 6.47 -13.81
CA ALA A 122 24.03 5.19 -13.44
C ALA A 122 24.37 5.06 -11.94
N ASP A 123 24.44 6.15 -11.18
CA ASP A 123 24.73 6.16 -9.75
C ASP A 123 23.64 5.40 -8.94
N LYS A 124 24.09 4.44 -8.13
CA LYS A 124 23.24 3.62 -7.25
C LYS A 124 22.93 4.31 -5.90
N SER A 125 23.69 5.34 -5.54
CA SER A 125 23.52 6.16 -4.34
C SER A 125 22.50 7.30 -4.50
N ILE A 126 21.93 7.48 -5.69
CA ILE A 126 20.83 8.42 -5.96
C ILE A 126 19.61 7.61 -6.40
N LEU A 127 18.52 7.66 -5.63
CA LEU A 127 17.26 7.01 -5.98
C LEU A 127 16.54 7.77 -7.10
N LYS A 128 15.96 7.06 -8.08
CA LYS A 128 15.14 7.63 -9.16
C LYS A 128 13.70 7.19 -8.95
N VAL A 129 12.81 8.11 -8.57
CA VAL A 129 11.46 7.78 -8.09
C VAL A 129 10.39 8.17 -9.11
N GLY A 130 9.38 7.31 -9.27
CA GLY A 130 8.31 7.55 -10.23
C GLY A 130 7.29 6.40 -10.29
N VAL A 131 6.44 6.42 -11.31
CA VAL A 131 5.42 5.39 -11.55
C VAL A 131 5.68 4.76 -12.90
N ALA A 132 6.16 3.51 -12.90
CA ALA A 132 6.78 2.83 -14.05
C ALA A 132 8.23 3.28 -14.39
N VAL A 133 8.89 4.03 -13.51
CA VAL A 133 10.26 4.55 -13.66
C VAL A 133 11.34 3.53 -14.08
N THR A 134 11.15 2.24 -13.78
CA THR A 134 12.03 1.16 -14.29
C THR A 134 11.85 0.93 -15.80
N ASP A 135 10.63 1.06 -16.32
CA ASP A 135 10.29 0.96 -17.74
C ASP A 135 10.81 2.18 -18.52
N ASP A 136 10.77 3.36 -17.91
CA ASP A 136 11.38 4.59 -18.47
C ASP A 136 12.91 4.48 -18.51
N GLY A 137 13.54 3.95 -17.45
CA GLY A 137 14.96 3.59 -17.44
C GLY A 137 15.35 2.58 -18.52
N ASN A 138 14.51 1.55 -18.74
CA ASN A 138 14.68 0.62 -19.86
C ASN A 138 14.57 1.33 -21.22
N LYS A 139 13.64 2.27 -21.37
CA LYS A 139 13.43 3.02 -22.61
C LYS A 139 14.54 4.04 -22.89
N LEU A 140 15.13 4.64 -21.85
CA LEU A 140 16.35 5.46 -21.92
C LEU A 140 17.56 4.63 -22.38
N PHE A 141 17.75 3.45 -21.80
CA PHE A 141 18.81 2.52 -22.23
C PHE A 141 18.66 2.10 -23.69
N GLN A 142 17.44 1.72 -24.11
CA GLN A 142 17.12 1.39 -25.51
C GLN A 142 17.30 2.56 -26.48
N SER A 143 17.18 3.81 -26.02
CA SER A 143 17.23 4.99 -26.88
C SER A 143 18.63 5.59 -27.02
N TYR A 144 19.47 5.50 -25.97
CA TYR A 144 20.74 6.24 -25.85
C TYR A 144 21.88 5.49 -25.13
N GLY A 145 21.68 4.22 -24.76
CA GLY A 145 22.60 3.48 -23.89
C GLY A 145 22.69 4.03 -22.45
N LEU A 146 21.74 4.88 -22.04
CA LEU A 146 21.70 5.46 -20.70
C LEU A 146 21.24 4.40 -19.68
N GLN A 147 22.19 3.82 -18.96
CA GLN A 147 21.90 2.97 -17.81
C GLN A 147 21.33 3.83 -16.67
N VAL A 148 20.13 3.49 -16.19
CA VAL A 148 19.53 4.10 -15.00
C VAL A 148 19.56 3.12 -13.84
N SER A 149 20.28 3.48 -12.79
CA SER A 149 20.35 2.76 -11.51
C SER A 149 19.52 3.50 -10.45
N GLY A 150 19.11 2.78 -9.39
CA GLY A 150 18.41 3.39 -8.24
C GLY A 150 16.91 3.59 -8.45
N CYS A 151 16.32 3.07 -9.54
CA CYS A 151 14.88 3.18 -9.82
C CYS A 151 14.01 2.61 -8.68
N VAL A 152 13.07 3.40 -8.16
CA VAL A 152 12.11 2.98 -7.13
C VAL A 152 10.70 3.36 -7.57
N ASP A 153 9.90 2.34 -7.89
CA ASP A 153 8.51 2.53 -8.25
C ASP A 153 7.63 2.81 -7.01
N LEU A 154 7.01 4.00 -6.98
CA LEU A 154 6.23 4.50 -5.85
C LEU A 154 5.04 3.58 -5.49
N ARG A 155 4.54 2.78 -6.44
CA ARG A 155 3.46 1.81 -6.23
C ARG A 155 3.92 0.62 -5.38
N HIS A 156 5.23 0.38 -5.25
CA HIS A 156 5.79 -0.58 -4.29
C HIS A 156 5.88 0.02 -2.89
N MET A 157 6.29 1.28 -2.74
CA MET A 157 6.37 1.96 -1.44
C MET A 157 4.98 2.14 -0.80
N LEU A 158 3.96 2.54 -1.58
CA LEU A 158 2.58 2.64 -1.08
C LEU A 158 2.02 1.30 -0.55
N ARG A 159 2.46 0.17 -1.12
CA ARG A 159 2.09 -1.17 -0.62
C ARG A 159 2.70 -1.50 0.76
N ARG A 160 3.60 -0.67 1.29
CA ARG A 160 4.23 -0.77 2.63
C ARG A 160 3.69 0.24 3.66
N VAL A 161 3.01 1.30 3.24
CA VAL A 161 2.26 2.27 4.10
C VAL A 161 0.75 2.07 3.99
N ARG A 162 0.31 0.81 4.11
CA ARG A 162 -1.10 0.41 3.94
C ARG A 162 -2.00 1.15 4.93
N GLY A 163 -3.15 1.63 4.44
CA GLY A 163 -4.17 2.31 5.24
C GLY A 163 -3.91 3.80 5.52
N VAL A 164 -2.78 4.37 5.09
CA VAL A 164 -2.51 5.81 5.25
C VAL A 164 -3.06 6.63 4.08
N PHE A 165 -2.93 6.14 2.86
CA PHE A 165 -3.23 6.89 1.64
C PHE A 165 -4.26 6.18 0.76
N HIS A 166 -5.24 6.93 0.24
CA HIS A 166 -6.38 6.42 -0.52
C HIS A 166 -6.30 6.82 -1.99
N CYS A 167 -5.34 6.24 -2.71
CA CYS A 167 -5.13 6.49 -4.14
C CYS A 167 -6.32 6.01 -4.99
N SER A 168 -6.84 6.87 -5.87
CA SER A 168 -7.98 6.54 -6.74
C SER A 168 -7.61 5.64 -7.93
N SER A 169 -6.32 5.57 -8.27
CA SER A 169 -5.73 4.62 -9.21
C SER A 169 -4.23 4.50 -8.93
N MET A 170 -3.57 3.49 -9.50
CA MET A 170 -2.12 3.29 -9.37
C MET A 170 -1.30 4.00 -10.47
N GLY A 171 -1.88 4.97 -11.19
CA GLY A 171 -1.11 5.88 -12.06
C GLY A 171 -0.78 7.18 -11.31
N LEU A 172 0.27 7.91 -11.69
CA LEU A 172 0.79 9.06 -10.91
C LEU A 172 -0.32 10.05 -10.45
N LYS A 173 -1.28 10.37 -11.32
CA LYS A 173 -2.44 11.22 -10.99
C LYS A 173 -3.27 10.68 -9.81
N GLY A 174 -3.49 9.37 -9.75
CA GLY A 174 -4.20 8.71 -8.66
C GLY A 174 -3.39 8.64 -7.37
N LEU A 175 -2.06 8.63 -7.46
CA LEU A 175 -1.16 8.75 -6.30
C LEU A 175 -1.13 10.19 -5.77
N ALA A 176 -0.92 11.19 -6.63
CA ALA A 176 -0.93 12.61 -6.28
C ALA A 176 -2.23 13.01 -5.56
N SER A 177 -3.36 12.58 -6.12
CA SER A 177 -4.70 12.74 -5.54
C SER A 177 -4.94 11.97 -4.24
N GLY A 178 -4.13 10.96 -3.90
CA GLY A 178 -4.32 10.09 -2.73
C GLY A 178 -3.29 10.30 -1.62
N VAL A 179 -2.16 10.94 -1.93
CA VAL A 179 -1.01 11.18 -1.05
C VAL A 179 -0.86 12.67 -0.70
N LEU A 180 -1.15 13.56 -1.66
CA LEU A 180 -0.95 15.02 -1.54
C LEU A 180 -2.27 15.83 -1.67
N ASP A 181 -3.39 15.16 -1.98
CA ASP A 181 -4.72 15.73 -2.31
C ASP A 181 -4.72 16.85 -3.39
N VAL A 182 -3.78 16.78 -4.34
CA VAL A 182 -3.72 17.68 -5.51
C VAL A 182 -4.34 17.02 -6.75
N ASP A 183 -4.96 17.82 -7.65
CA ASP A 183 -5.30 17.34 -8.99
C ASP A 183 -4.20 17.75 -9.99
N ILE A 184 -3.34 16.80 -10.38
CA ILE A 184 -2.43 17.01 -11.52
C ILE A 184 -3.22 16.85 -12.83
N GLY A 185 -3.24 17.90 -13.65
CA GLY A 185 -3.90 17.88 -14.95
C GLY A 185 -3.25 16.87 -15.89
N LYS A 186 -4.05 16.11 -16.65
CA LYS A 186 -3.53 15.21 -17.69
C LYS A 186 -4.25 15.41 -19.02
N SER A 187 -3.91 16.51 -19.68
CA SER A 187 -4.29 16.78 -21.06
C SER A 187 -3.69 15.70 -21.96
N GLN A 188 -4.53 14.97 -22.70
CA GLN A 188 -4.05 13.97 -23.65
C GLN A 188 -3.33 14.63 -24.85
N ASN A 189 -3.72 15.86 -25.19
CA ASN A 189 -3.11 16.63 -26.28
C ASN A 189 -1.64 16.99 -25.97
N ILE A 190 -1.31 17.22 -24.69
CA ILE A 190 0.07 17.47 -24.25
C ILE A 190 0.84 16.15 -24.15
N ARG A 191 0.30 15.15 -23.46
CA ARG A 191 0.93 13.82 -23.26
C ARG A 191 1.20 13.07 -24.57
N CYS A 192 0.39 13.30 -25.59
CA CYS A 192 0.59 12.74 -26.94
C CYS A 192 1.00 13.82 -27.96
N GLY A 193 1.54 14.94 -27.47
CA GLY A 193 1.98 16.07 -28.28
C GLY A 193 3.36 15.87 -28.91
N ASN A 194 3.83 16.89 -29.62
CA ASN A 194 5.15 16.87 -30.23
C ASN A 194 6.23 17.22 -29.20
N TRP A 195 6.82 16.20 -28.56
CA TRP A 195 7.94 16.36 -27.63
C TRP A 195 9.29 16.64 -28.31
N GLU A 196 9.36 16.60 -29.64
CA GLU A 196 10.50 17.06 -30.44
C GLU A 196 10.29 18.49 -31.02
N ALA A 197 9.19 19.17 -30.67
CA ALA A 197 8.90 20.52 -31.18
C ALA A 197 10.01 21.51 -30.79
N GLU A 198 10.48 22.33 -31.75
CA GLU A 198 11.67 23.17 -31.58
C GLU A 198 11.66 24.01 -30.28
N ARG A 199 10.50 24.62 -29.98
CA ARG A 199 10.19 25.24 -28.69
C ARG A 199 9.01 24.50 -28.06
N TYR A 200 9.03 24.33 -26.74
CA TYR A 200 7.87 23.85 -25.97
C TYR A 200 6.95 25.01 -25.59
N SER A 201 5.66 24.73 -25.42
CA SER A 201 4.74 25.66 -24.76
C SER A 201 4.90 25.63 -23.23
N ASP A 202 4.47 26.68 -22.56
CA ASP A 202 4.40 26.73 -21.09
C ASP A 202 3.58 25.55 -20.52
N GLU A 203 2.56 25.09 -21.25
CA GLU A 203 1.77 23.91 -20.87
C GLU A 203 2.58 22.61 -20.93
N GLN A 204 3.42 22.43 -21.96
CA GLN A 204 4.32 21.28 -22.07
C GLN A 204 5.38 21.29 -20.95
N ILE A 205 6.02 22.45 -20.74
CA ILE A 205 7.03 22.66 -19.69
C ILE A 205 6.43 22.35 -18.31
N LYS A 206 5.27 22.96 -18.01
CA LYS A 206 4.56 22.76 -16.75
C LYS A 206 4.09 21.32 -16.56
N TYR A 207 3.59 20.65 -17.60
CA TYR A 207 3.18 19.26 -17.52
C TYR A 207 4.37 18.33 -17.21
N ALA A 208 5.46 18.45 -17.97
CA ALA A 208 6.64 17.62 -17.81
C ALA A 208 7.29 17.80 -16.42
N ALA A 209 7.44 19.06 -15.97
CA ALA A 209 7.93 19.36 -14.63
C ALA A 209 6.98 18.84 -13.53
N THR A 210 5.66 18.92 -13.73
CA THR A 210 4.67 18.44 -12.75
C THR A 210 4.83 16.94 -12.47
N ASP A 211 4.91 16.09 -13.50
CA ASP A 211 4.94 14.64 -13.28
C ASP A 211 6.23 14.16 -12.58
N ALA A 212 7.38 14.80 -12.85
CA ALA A 212 8.62 14.51 -12.12
C ALA A 212 8.62 15.08 -10.69
N LEU A 213 8.25 16.35 -10.49
CA LEU A 213 8.20 16.97 -9.14
C LEU A 213 7.23 16.24 -8.21
N VAL A 214 6.05 15.88 -8.71
CA VAL A 214 5.05 15.17 -7.92
C VAL A 214 5.50 13.76 -7.56
N ALA A 215 6.36 13.13 -8.34
CA ALA A 215 6.96 11.84 -7.98
C ALA A 215 7.88 11.93 -6.75
N VAL A 216 8.69 12.99 -6.64
CA VAL A 216 9.56 13.19 -5.46
C VAL A 216 8.77 13.63 -4.22
N ASP A 217 7.75 14.49 -4.37
CA ASP A 217 6.83 14.83 -3.27
C ASP A 217 6.10 13.59 -2.72
N ILE A 218 5.61 12.72 -3.62
CA ILE A 218 4.97 11.44 -3.21
C ILE A 218 5.97 10.56 -2.46
N PHE A 219 7.24 10.46 -2.91
CA PHE A 219 8.28 9.72 -2.18
C PHE A 219 8.47 10.27 -0.76
N VAL A 220 8.73 11.57 -0.64
CA VAL A 220 8.97 12.26 0.63
C VAL A 220 7.80 12.09 1.59
N GLN A 221 6.57 12.28 1.12
CA GLN A 221 5.36 12.14 1.93
C GLN A 221 5.09 10.69 2.39
N ILE A 222 5.47 9.69 1.60
CA ILE A 222 5.42 8.28 2.02
C ILE A 222 6.44 7.98 3.11
N VAL A 223 7.64 8.58 3.06
CA VAL A 223 8.65 8.43 4.12
C VAL A 223 8.18 9.10 5.42
N TYR A 224 7.66 10.33 5.36
CA TYR A 224 7.09 11.00 6.54
C TYR A 224 5.89 10.26 7.15
N ALA A 225 5.00 9.70 6.33
CA ALA A 225 3.95 8.80 6.83
C ALA A 225 4.51 7.58 7.57
N LYS A 226 5.64 7.03 7.12
CA LYS A 226 6.29 5.89 7.79
C LYS A 226 6.97 6.30 9.10
N ILE A 227 7.53 7.51 9.19
CA ILE A 227 8.03 8.09 10.45
C ILE A 227 6.89 8.27 11.45
N ALA A 228 5.77 8.87 11.02
CA ALA A 228 4.60 9.09 11.87
C ALA A 228 4.03 7.77 12.42
N GLN A 229 3.96 6.71 11.59
CA GLN A 229 3.56 5.36 12.03
C GLN A 229 4.47 4.76 13.12
N GLY A 230 5.77 5.11 13.15
CA GLY A 230 6.69 4.64 14.19
C GLY A 230 6.67 5.51 15.45
N SER A 231 6.42 6.81 15.30
CA SER A 231 6.57 7.81 16.37
C SER A 231 5.54 7.63 17.49
N SER A 232 4.32 7.23 17.16
CA SER A 232 3.24 6.93 18.14
C SER A 232 3.55 5.77 19.10
N PHE A 233 4.68 5.07 18.94
CA PHE A 233 5.14 4.02 19.86
C PHE A 233 6.08 4.55 20.97
N SER A 234 6.48 5.83 20.94
CA SER A 234 7.55 6.38 21.80
C SER A 234 7.08 7.26 22.97
N LEU A 235 5.95 7.97 22.84
CA LEU A 235 5.42 8.84 23.92
C LEU A 235 4.71 8.08 25.07
N GLY A 236 4.49 6.76 24.94
CA GLY A 236 3.73 5.98 25.91
C GLY A 236 4.54 5.27 27.01
N LYS A 237 5.81 5.64 27.24
CA LYS A 237 6.72 4.86 28.10
C LYS A 237 7.68 5.64 29.02
N ARG A 238 7.50 6.95 29.13
CA ARG A 238 7.99 7.78 30.24
C ARG A 238 6.79 8.58 30.75
N ASP A 239 6.80 8.98 32.03
CA ASP A 239 5.69 9.62 32.78
C ASP A 239 4.58 8.68 33.29
N ALA A 240 4.95 7.44 33.68
CA ALA A 240 4.12 6.52 34.47
C ALA A 240 4.67 6.24 35.88
N GLN A 241 5.66 7.02 36.34
CA GLN A 241 6.31 6.90 37.67
C GLN A 241 6.62 8.27 38.29
N ASN A 242 5.65 9.19 38.32
CA ASN A 242 5.58 10.28 39.32
C ASN A 242 4.22 11.01 39.24
N SER A 243 3.18 10.44 39.87
CA SER A 243 1.85 11.05 39.97
C SER A 243 1.04 10.59 41.18
N GLN A 244 1.70 10.30 42.31
CA GLN A 244 1.07 10.46 43.62
C GLN A 244 1.26 11.92 44.07
N PHE A 245 0.25 12.48 44.74
CA PHE A 245 0.19 13.85 45.26
C PHE A 245 0.18 15.02 44.24
N ALA A 246 -0.96 15.23 43.57
CA ALA A 246 -1.38 16.56 43.09
C ALA A 246 -2.90 16.63 42.77
N ASN A 247 -3.75 16.63 43.81
CA ASN A 247 -5.20 16.80 43.66
C ASN A 247 -5.72 17.90 44.60
N SER A 248 -5.64 19.18 44.20
CA SER A 248 -6.50 20.26 44.70
C SER A 248 -6.34 21.57 43.90
N ALA A 249 -7.47 22.25 43.67
CA ALA A 249 -7.66 23.69 43.46
C ALA A 249 -6.71 24.51 42.54
N MET A 250 -7.28 25.00 41.44
CA MET A 250 -7.25 26.46 41.18
C MET A 250 -8.34 27.11 42.08
N SER A 251 -8.33 28.40 42.44
CA SER A 251 -7.91 29.61 41.70
C SER A 251 -7.37 30.70 42.68
N PRO A 252 -7.16 31.99 42.31
CA PRO A 252 -6.05 32.79 42.87
C PRO A 252 -6.42 33.81 43.97
N LEU A 253 -5.40 34.36 44.66
CA LEU A 253 -5.25 35.81 44.83
C LEU A 253 -3.85 36.27 45.31
N ALA A 254 -3.54 37.54 45.02
CA ALA A 254 -2.81 38.50 45.87
C ALA A 254 -1.32 38.29 46.30
N ARG A 255 -0.46 39.11 45.65
CA ARG A 255 0.23 40.27 46.29
C ARG A 255 1.44 40.05 47.24
N ALA A 256 2.62 40.09 46.60
CA ALA A 256 3.71 41.06 46.84
C ALA A 256 4.86 40.81 47.85
N LYS A 257 5.99 41.46 47.50
CA LYS A 257 7.12 41.96 48.32
C LYS A 257 8.16 40.99 48.91
N SER A 258 9.39 41.15 48.37
CA SER A 258 10.66 41.30 49.13
C SER A 258 11.24 40.04 49.80
N LYS A 259 12.55 39.95 50.13
CA LYS A 259 13.70 40.88 49.99
C LYS A 259 15.02 40.07 49.94
N GLU A 260 16.15 40.74 49.69
CA GLU A 260 17.52 40.48 50.22
C GLU A 260 17.87 39.06 50.73
N SER A 261 18.80 38.33 50.07
CA SER A 261 20.25 38.25 50.41
C SER A 261 20.56 37.22 51.55
N LEU A 262 21.78 36.74 51.84
CA LEU A 262 23.14 37.23 51.56
C LEU A 262 24.14 36.06 51.34
N GLU A 263 25.38 36.43 50.99
CA GLU A 263 26.60 35.69 50.66
C GLU A 263 27.07 34.58 51.62
N THR A 264 27.84 33.60 51.10
CA THR A 264 29.26 33.27 51.45
C THR A 264 29.66 31.96 50.73
N ALA A 265 30.79 31.74 50.03
CA ALA A 265 32.15 32.31 49.93
C ALA A 265 33.25 31.56 50.72
N SER A 266 33.91 30.58 50.10
CA SER A 266 35.34 30.21 50.35
C SER A 266 35.91 29.17 49.36
N SER A 267 37.22 29.25 49.09
CA SER A 267 38.10 28.25 48.43
C SER A 267 39.44 28.24 49.24
N PRO A 268 40.64 27.75 48.79
CA PRO A 268 41.07 26.97 47.62
C PRO A 268 42.12 25.84 47.97
N THR A 269 42.98 25.44 47.01
CA THR A 269 44.17 24.52 47.10
C THR A 269 43.87 23.02 47.24
N GLY A 270 44.64 22.03 46.73
CA GLY A 270 45.86 21.94 45.88
C GLY A 270 46.40 20.48 45.87
N SER A 271 47.41 20.00 45.11
CA SER A 271 48.11 20.45 43.87
C SER A 271 49.27 19.45 43.48
N THR A 272 49.59 19.27 42.18
CA THR A 272 50.83 18.60 41.61
C THR A 272 51.02 17.06 41.87
N VAL A 273 51.82 16.22 41.14
CA VAL A 273 52.77 16.36 40.00
C VAL A 273 52.93 15.04 39.14
N GLU A 274 53.73 15.10 38.05
CA GLU A 274 54.07 14.14 36.96
C GLU A 274 54.45 12.64 37.24
N SER A 275 54.25 11.75 36.22
CA SER A 275 55.28 10.94 35.49
C SER A 275 54.67 9.73 34.72
N LYS A 276 54.94 9.49 33.41
CA LYS A 276 56.08 8.75 32.75
C LYS A 276 56.15 7.24 33.14
N LYS A 277 56.45 6.26 32.26
CA LYS A 277 57.00 6.25 30.87
C LYS A 277 56.77 4.87 30.16
N GLU A 278 56.85 4.85 28.81
CA GLU A 278 57.31 3.79 27.86
C GLU A 278 56.94 2.28 28.02
N LEU A 279 56.70 1.41 27.01
CA LEU A 279 57.02 1.25 25.56
C LEU A 279 58.11 0.19 25.29
N THR A 280 57.76 -0.87 24.56
CA THR A 280 58.68 -1.86 23.97
C THR A 280 58.25 -2.31 22.58
N GLN A 281 59.21 -2.60 21.70
CA GLN A 281 59.05 -2.93 20.29
C GLN A 281 60.09 -4.01 19.91
N SER A 282 59.77 -4.94 19.01
CA SER A 282 60.76 -5.88 18.46
C SER A 282 60.37 -6.41 17.07
N GLN A 283 61.30 -6.29 16.12
CA GLN A 283 61.27 -6.98 14.82
C GLN A 283 62.15 -8.24 14.87
N ASN A 284 62.08 -9.10 13.85
CA ASN A 284 63.25 -9.81 13.33
C ASN A 284 63.01 -10.35 11.91
N GLU A 285 64.09 -10.57 11.16
CA GLU A 285 64.10 -11.06 9.76
C GLU A 285 64.94 -12.37 9.63
N ILE A 286 65.35 -12.70 8.39
CA ILE A 286 66.31 -13.72 7.89
C ILE A 286 65.61 -14.91 7.16
N ARG A 287 65.66 -15.02 5.82
CA ARG A 287 66.71 -15.55 4.88
C ARG A 287 66.86 -17.09 4.93
N THR A 288 67.09 -17.87 3.85
CA THR A 288 67.46 -17.62 2.42
C THR A 288 66.35 -18.10 1.44
N GLY A 289 66.49 -18.47 0.15
CA GLY A 289 67.63 -18.72 -0.77
C GLY A 289 67.21 -18.99 -2.24
N SER A 290 68.03 -19.68 -3.05
CA SER A 290 67.82 -20.02 -4.47
C SER A 290 67.20 -21.44 -4.66
N CYS A 291 66.74 -21.92 -5.83
CA CYS A 291 67.17 -21.78 -7.23
C CYS A 291 66.01 -22.20 -8.22
N GLU A 292 66.03 -22.23 -9.57
CA GLU A 292 66.70 -21.59 -10.76
C GLU A 292 66.02 -22.22 -12.05
N ASN A 293 66.18 -21.85 -13.34
CA ASN A 293 66.96 -20.87 -14.11
C ASN A 293 66.32 -20.58 -15.51
N GLU A 294 66.88 -19.61 -16.26
CA GLU A 294 67.02 -19.40 -17.75
C GLU A 294 65.95 -19.84 -18.81
N ALA A 295 65.80 -19.16 -19.97
CA ALA A 295 66.13 -17.78 -20.43
C ALA A 295 65.59 -17.47 -21.86
N SER A 296 65.20 -16.20 -22.11
CA SER A 296 65.05 -15.54 -23.45
C SER A 296 63.97 -16.12 -24.40
N VAL A 297 63.51 -15.48 -25.49
CA VAL A 297 64.08 -14.44 -26.36
C VAL A 297 63.33 -13.09 -26.26
N GLU A 298 64.10 -12.01 -26.41
CA GLU A 298 63.71 -10.60 -26.32
C GLU A 298 63.83 -9.90 -27.69
N GLU A 299 63.31 -8.68 -27.81
CA GLU A 299 63.50 -7.70 -28.90
C GLU A 299 63.74 -8.18 -30.36
N LEU A 300 62.76 -7.95 -31.24
CA LEU A 300 63.00 -7.40 -32.59
C LEU A 300 61.70 -6.87 -33.23
N LEU A 301 61.84 -5.87 -34.11
CA LEU A 301 60.81 -5.22 -34.94
C LEU A 301 59.77 -4.33 -34.21
N SER A 302 60.26 -3.15 -33.81
CA SER A 302 59.50 -1.90 -33.88
C SER A 302 59.15 -1.50 -35.34
N GLU A 303 58.33 -0.46 -35.51
CA GLU A 303 57.88 0.13 -36.80
C GLU A 303 56.87 -0.77 -37.55
N ILE A 304 55.59 -0.41 -37.75
CA ILE A 304 54.98 0.87 -38.13
C ILE A 304 53.59 1.09 -37.46
N ASN A 305 53.13 2.35 -37.38
CA ASN A 305 51.83 2.77 -36.85
C ASN A 305 50.63 2.39 -37.75
N ASP A 306 49.53 1.92 -37.14
CA ASP A 306 48.20 1.83 -37.78
C ASP A 306 47.04 1.84 -36.75
N GLN A 307 47.16 2.67 -35.69
CA GLN A 307 46.34 2.54 -34.47
C GLN A 307 44.85 2.97 -34.58
N GLU A 308 44.37 3.38 -35.76
CA GLU A 308 42.94 3.64 -35.99
C GLU A 308 42.06 2.36 -35.93
N LYS A 309 42.65 1.17 -36.04
CA LYS A 309 41.91 -0.11 -36.07
C LYS A 309 41.39 -0.64 -34.72
N SER A 310 41.78 -0.06 -33.59
CA SER A 310 41.50 -0.66 -32.26
C SER A 310 40.22 -0.15 -31.55
N GLN A 311 39.57 0.93 -32.03
CA GLN A 311 38.35 1.46 -31.38
C GLN A 311 37.07 0.63 -31.62
N LEU A 312 37.14 -0.50 -32.34
CA LEU A 312 35.98 -1.25 -32.80
C LEU A 312 35.76 -2.63 -32.16
N PHE A 313 36.65 -3.13 -31.28
CA PHE A 313 36.59 -4.54 -30.86
C PHE A 313 36.87 -4.90 -29.39
N GLU A 314 36.59 -4.02 -28.42
CA GLU A 314 36.66 -4.39 -26.98
C GLU A 314 35.32 -4.32 -26.21
N SER A 315 34.20 -4.11 -26.90
CA SER A 315 32.85 -4.13 -26.30
C SER A 315 32.32 -5.54 -25.98
N ARG A 316 33.18 -6.49 -25.54
CA ARG A 316 32.77 -7.90 -25.36
C ARG A 316 33.44 -8.76 -24.28
N SER A 317 34.09 -8.19 -23.26
CA SER A 317 34.45 -8.96 -22.05
C SER A 317 34.23 -8.21 -20.75
N LEU A 318 33.01 -8.33 -20.17
CA LEU A 318 32.74 -8.11 -18.75
C LEU A 318 31.34 -8.64 -18.39
N ARG A 319 31.26 -9.93 -18.05
CA ARG A 319 30.05 -10.55 -17.45
C ARG A 319 30.37 -11.09 -16.06
N SER A 320 29.45 -10.86 -15.14
CA SER A 320 29.25 -11.68 -13.93
C SER A 320 30.35 -11.66 -12.84
N SER A 321 30.74 -10.48 -12.39
CA SER A 321 30.73 -10.25 -10.93
C SER A 321 29.35 -9.74 -10.53
N THR A 322 28.47 -10.65 -10.09
CA THR A 322 27.14 -10.31 -9.56
C THR A 322 27.28 -9.73 -8.16
N ASN A 323 27.77 -8.48 -8.10
CA ASN A 323 27.94 -7.74 -6.86
C ASN A 323 26.60 -7.67 -6.10
N GLN A 324 26.52 -8.42 -5.01
CA GLN A 324 25.27 -8.71 -4.29
C GLN A 324 24.75 -7.42 -3.64
N TYR A 325 23.80 -6.75 -4.30
CA TYR A 325 23.30 -5.42 -3.94
C TYR A 325 22.83 -5.36 -2.48
N LYS A 326 23.59 -4.69 -1.61
CA LYS A 326 23.24 -4.44 -0.22
C LYS A 326 22.79 -2.99 -0.10
N PHE A 327 21.59 -2.77 0.42
CA PHE A 327 21.08 -1.41 0.69
C PHE A 327 21.92 -0.70 1.78
N GLU A 328 22.74 -1.44 2.53
CA GLU A 328 23.78 -0.87 3.43
C GLU A 328 24.71 0.09 2.69
N ASP A 329 25.11 -0.23 1.46
CA ASP A 329 26.06 0.55 0.67
C ASP A 329 25.49 1.93 0.27
N PHE A 330 24.15 2.06 0.24
CA PHE A 330 23.44 3.32 0.02
C PHE A 330 23.47 4.23 1.26
N LEU A 331 23.38 3.69 2.48
CA LEU A 331 23.41 4.50 3.71
C LEU A 331 24.82 4.98 4.10
N ARG A 332 25.86 4.19 3.81
CA ARG A 332 27.25 4.55 4.13
C ARG A 332 27.73 5.87 3.50
N VAL A 333 27.07 6.30 2.42
CA VAL A 333 27.31 7.59 1.72
C VAL A 333 26.58 8.77 2.39
N GLN A 334 25.76 8.52 3.42
CA GLN A 334 24.95 9.53 4.10
C GLN A 334 25.30 9.68 5.59
N GLU A 335 25.89 8.66 6.22
CA GLU A 335 26.30 8.68 7.64
C GLU A 335 27.56 9.53 7.92
N SER A 336 28.35 9.90 6.90
CA SER A 336 29.66 10.53 7.04
C SER A 336 29.69 12.07 6.99
N ASN A 337 28.56 12.76 7.20
CA ASN A 337 28.42 14.16 6.76
C ASN A 337 27.49 15.07 7.63
N THR A 338 27.19 14.71 8.89
CA THR A 338 26.30 15.51 9.74
C THR A 338 26.73 15.59 11.21
N ASP A 339 27.16 16.78 11.64
CA ASP A 339 27.13 17.19 13.05
C ASP A 339 25.80 17.90 13.37
N ASN A 340 25.39 17.86 14.65
CA ASN A 340 24.17 18.49 15.20
C ASN A 340 22.80 17.95 14.71
N SER A 341 21.73 18.46 15.35
CA SER A 341 20.37 17.89 15.44
C SER A 341 19.67 17.56 14.12
N ASP A 342 19.98 18.27 13.04
CA ASP A 342 19.35 18.03 11.74
C ASP A 342 19.76 16.65 11.18
N GLY A 343 20.95 16.17 11.58
CA GLY A 343 21.42 14.81 11.29
C GLY A 343 20.52 13.72 11.87
N GLU A 344 19.90 13.91 13.05
CA GLU A 344 18.99 12.91 13.63
C GLU A 344 17.71 12.76 12.81
N GLN A 345 17.12 13.87 12.37
CA GLN A 345 15.91 13.86 11.54
C GLN A 345 16.20 13.28 10.15
N LEU A 346 17.35 13.64 9.56
CA LEU A 346 17.77 13.13 8.26
C LEU A 346 18.12 11.64 8.31
N HIS A 347 18.79 11.18 9.37
CA HIS A 347 19.04 9.76 9.63
C HIS A 347 17.74 8.98 9.85
N LEU A 348 16.77 9.53 10.58
CA LEU A 348 15.45 8.91 10.76
C LEU A 348 14.68 8.82 9.44
N PHE A 349 14.72 9.87 8.61
CA PHE A 349 14.19 9.85 7.24
C PHE A 349 14.83 8.74 6.42
N TRP A 350 16.15 8.65 6.38
CA TRP A 350 16.86 7.63 5.60
C TRP A 350 16.67 6.20 6.15
N LYS A 351 16.54 6.02 7.45
CA LYS A 351 16.17 4.75 8.10
C LYS A 351 14.76 4.29 7.70
N CYS A 352 13.78 5.21 7.64
CA CYS A 352 12.44 4.91 7.15
C CYS A 352 12.41 4.65 5.63
N ALA A 353 13.12 5.45 4.84
CA ALA A 353 13.26 5.24 3.39
C ALA A 353 13.92 3.90 3.07
N LYS A 354 14.99 3.50 3.79
CA LYS A 354 15.60 2.16 3.70
C LYS A 354 14.58 1.04 3.91
N SER A 355 13.78 1.11 4.98
CA SER A 355 12.72 0.13 5.25
C SER A 355 11.67 0.07 4.13
N LEU A 356 11.37 1.20 3.49
CA LEU A 356 10.42 1.29 2.37
C LEU A 356 11.02 0.78 1.04
N CYS A 357 12.31 1.00 0.79
CA CYS A 357 12.98 0.69 -0.48
C CYS A 357 13.68 -0.68 -0.52
N GLN A 358 13.96 -1.30 0.64
CA GLN A 358 14.63 -2.60 0.75
C GLN A 358 13.95 -3.68 -0.11
N GLY A 359 14.64 -4.19 -1.13
CA GLY A 359 14.13 -5.23 -2.03
C GLY A 359 13.12 -4.75 -3.09
N ILE A 360 12.99 -3.44 -3.34
CA ILE A 360 12.19 -2.89 -4.45
C ILE A 360 12.96 -1.92 -5.37
N VAL A 361 14.20 -1.56 -5.03
CA VAL A 361 15.09 -0.82 -5.96
C VAL A 361 15.39 -1.69 -7.18
N GLY A 362 15.22 -1.12 -8.38
CA GLY A 362 15.37 -1.82 -9.66
C GLY A 362 14.27 -2.86 -9.97
N ALA A 363 13.26 -3.02 -9.10
CA ALA A 363 12.24 -4.03 -9.31
C ALA A 363 11.27 -3.63 -10.45
N PRO A 364 10.98 -4.53 -11.42
CA PRO A 364 9.97 -4.27 -12.44
C PRO A 364 8.56 -4.41 -11.85
N TYR A 365 7.67 -3.44 -12.13
CA TYR A 365 6.26 -3.52 -11.73
C TYR A 365 5.49 -4.48 -12.64
N THR A 366 5.68 -5.78 -12.47
CA THR A 366 4.84 -6.76 -13.18
C THR A 366 3.47 -6.86 -12.52
N PHE A 367 2.41 -6.38 -13.19
CA PHE A 367 1.03 -6.69 -12.82
C PHE A 367 0.70 -8.13 -13.23
N LYS A 368 1.33 -9.11 -12.57
CA LYS A 368 0.92 -10.52 -12.64
C LYS A 368 -0.36 -10.70 -11.81
N GLY A 369 -1.30 -11.49 -12.34
CA GLY A 369 -2.64 -11.66 -11.79
C GLY A 369 -2.70 -12.57 -10.56
N GLU A 370 -2.01 -12.22 -9.48
CA GLU A 370 -2.23 -12.87 -8.18
C GLU A 370 -3.37 -12.17 -7.43
N ASN A 371 -4.56 -12.77 -7.46
CA ASN A 371 -5.71 -12.34 -6.67
C ASN A 371 -5.52 -12.69 -5.18
N LYS A 372 -4.58 -12.01 -4.52
CA LYS A 372 -4.40 -11.93 -3.05
C LYS A 372 -3.50 -10.75 -2.70
N GLY A 373 -3.97 -9.86 -1.82
CA GLY A 373 -3.13 -8.86 -1.15
C GLY A 373 -3.15 -7.42 -1.69
N ALA A 374 -3.88 -7.12 -2.77
CA ALA A 374 -4.21 -5.75 -3.19
C ALA A 374 -5.67 -5.65 -3.66
N VAL A 375 -6.46 -4.72 -3.11
CA VAL A 375 -7.82 -4.45 -3.58
C VAL A 375 -7.74 -3.50 -4.77
N LEU A 376 -7.58 -4.07 -5.97
CA LEU A 376 -7.76 -3.39 -7.24
C LEU A 376 -9.08 -3.84 -7.87
N ALA A 377 -9.79 -2.92 -8.52
CA ALA A 377 -11.06 -3.20 -9.18
C ALA A 377 -10.89 -4.21 -10.33
N PRO A 378 -11.95 -4.97 -10.69
CA PRO A 378 -11.87 -5.95 -11.77
C PRO A 378 -11.47 -5.33 -13.11
N LYS A 379 -10.53 -5.96 -13.82
CA LYS A 379 -10.31 -5.69 -15.25
C LYS A 379 -11.29 -6.52 -16.08
N THR A 380 -12.04 -5.84 -16.95
CA THR A 380 -12.73 -6.46 -18.09
C THR A 380 -12.56 -5.55 -19.30
N ASN A 381 -12.26 -6.11 -20.47
CA ASN A 381 -12.51 -5.40 -21.73
C ASN A 381 -14.03 -5.29 -21.93
N GLY A 382 -14.49 -4.14 -22.41
CA GLY A 382 -15.92 -3.81 -22.46
C GLY A 382 -16.32 -2.75 -21.42
N LYS A 383 -17.32 -1.93 -21.76
CA LYS A 383 -17.75 -0.76 -20.97
C LYS A 383 -18.44 -1.20 -19.66
N VAL A 384 -17.76 -1.12 -18.52
CA VAL A 384 -18.33 -1.44 -17.19
C VAL A 384 -18.75 -0.17 -16.44
N LYS A 385 -19.87 -0.27 -15.71
CA LYS A 385 -20.42 0.78 -14.83
C LYS A 385 -19.78 0.71 -13.43
N ASP A 386 -19.67 1.87 -12.79
CA ASP A 386 -18.82 2.13 -11.61
C ASP A 386 -19.41 1.61 -10.26
N THR A 387 -19.93 0.38 -10.23
CA THR A 387 -20.67 -0.17 -9.07
C THR A 387 -20.21 -1.56 -8.60
N SER A 388 -19.39 -2.28 -9.37
CA SER A 388 -19.13 -3.71 -9.19
C SER A 388 -17.90 -4.05 -8.32
N ALA A 389 -17.86 -3.53 -7.09
CA ALA A 389 -16.86 -3.92 -6.06
C ALA A 389 -17.45 -4.72 -4.89
N TYR A 390 -18.76 -4.59 -4.64
CA TYR A 390 -19.48 -5.28 -3.56
C TYR A 390 -20.83 -5.81 -4.07
N SER A 391 -21.27 -6.96 -3.56
CA SER A 391 -22.61 -7.47 -3.84
C SER A 391 -23.65 -6.73 -2.99
N VAL A 392 -24.18 -5.63 -3.54
CA VAL A 392 -25.30 -4.86 -2.98
C VAL A 392 -26.53 -5.76 -2.79
N ARG A 393 -27.26 -5.58 -1.69
CA ARG A 393 -28.51 -6.30 -1.46
C ARG A 393 -29.61 -5.84 -2.44
N LYS A 394 -30.15 -6.78 -3.23
CA LYS A 394 -31.33 -6.57 -4.09
C LYS A 394 -32.68 -6.66 -3.35
N ARG A 395 -32.66 -6.87 -2.03
CA ARG A 395 -33.83 -7.00 -1.14
C ARG A 395 -33.47 -6.42 0.24
N PRO A 396 -34.44 -5.91 1.03
CA PRO A 396 -34.20 -5.50 2.42
C PRO A 396 -33.46 -6.57 3.24
N LEU A 397 -32.76 -6.16 4.29
CA LEU A 397 -32.20 -7.07 5.30
C LEU A 397 -33.23 -7.39 6.39
N TRP A 398 -34.05 -6.41 6.74
CA TRP A 398 -35.07 -6.52 7.77
C TRP A 398 -36.44 -6.47 7.10
N ASP A 399 -37.12 -7.60 7.04
CA ASP A 399 -38.52 -7.65 6.59
C ASP A 399 -39.49 -7.23 7.73
N ASN A 400 -38.99 -7.18 8.97
CA ASN A 400 -39.71 -6.80 10.20
C ASN A 400 -41.00 -7.59 10.46
N CYS A 401 -41.05 -8.84 9.99
CA CYS A 401 -42.13 -9.78 10.32
C CYS A 401 -42.14 -10.06 11.82
N LYS A 402 -43.31 -10.17 12.44
CA LYS A 402 -43.47 -10.28 13.89
C LYS A 402 -43.71 -11.73 14.29
N LEU A 403 -43.02 -12.17 15.34
CA LEU A 403 -43.12 -13.52 15.89
C LEU A 403 -43.68 -13.46 17.31
N GLU A 404 -44.80 -14.13 17.56
CA GLU A 404 -45.50 -14.13 18.85
C GLU A 404 -45.47 -15.50 19.54
N ALA A 405 -45.52 -15.52 20.88
CA ALA A 405 -45.77 -16.71 21.69
C ALA A 405 -47.26 -17.12 21.64
N PRO A 406 -47.65 -18.33 22.09
CA PRO A 406 -49.04 -18.81 22.03
C PRO A 406 -50.09 -17.86 22.66
N ASP A 407 -49.71 -17.07 23.65
CA ASP A 407 -50.57 -16.06 24.33
C ASP A 407 -50.59 -14.68 23.66
N GLY A 408 -49.88 -14.51 22.54
CA GLY A 408 -49.74 -13.23 21.83
C GLY A 408 -48.55 -12.37 22.28
N THR A 409 -47.72 -12.81 23.23
CA THR A 409 -46.52 -12.07 23.64
C THR A 409 -45.54 -11.92 22.46
N MET A 410 -45.25 -10.69 22.05
CA MET A 410 -44.30 -10.39 20.98
C MET A 410 -42.87 -10.81 21.36
N LEU A 411 -42.34 -11.82 20.67
CA LEU A 411 -41.01 -12.40 20.88
C LEU A 411 -39.92 -11.56 20.20
N CYS A 412 -40.01 -11.40 18.87
CA CYS A 412 -39.02 -10.66 18.09
C CYS A 412 -39.48 -10.33 16.66
N THR A 413 -38.76 -9.40 16.02
CA THR A 413 -38.75 -9.21 14.57
C THR A 413 -37.90 -10.28 13.88
N CYS A 414 -38.40 -10.89 12.81
CA CYS A 414 -37.71 -11.87 11.98
C CYS A 414 -37.77 -11.51 10.48
N ASP A 415 -37.07 -12.29 9.66
CA ASP A 415 -37.18 -12.22 8.20
C ASP A 415 -38.39 -13.01 7.69
N ALA A 416 -38.91 -12.62 6.52
CA ALA A 416 -40.12 -13.21 5.96
C ALA A 416 -39.99 -14.69 5.65
N ARG A 417 -38.77 -15.20 5.40
CA ARG A 417 -38.54 -16.63 5.17
C ARG A 417 -38.58 -17.42 6.48
N LYS A 418 -38.07 -16.89 7.59
CA LYS A 418 -38.24 -17.50 8.91
C LYS A 418 -39.70 -17.50 9.34
N ALA A 419 -40.43 -16.41 9.12
CA ALA A 419 -41.88 -16.36 9.40
C ALA A 419 -42.64 -17.42 8.57
N GLN A 420 -42.42 -17.45 7.25
CA GLN A 420 -43.04 -18.42 6.35
C GLN A 420 -42.66 -19.87 6.71
N TRP A 421 -41.41 -20.15 7.12
CA TRP A 421 -40.99 -21.49 7.52
C TRP A 421 -41.80 -22.07 8.70
N TYR A 422 -42.22 -21.24 9.66
CA TYR A 422 -43.11 -21.73 10.73
C TYR A 422 -44.53 -22.04 10.23
N LEU A 423 -45.03 -21.28 9.24
CA LEU A 423 -46.32 -21.56 8.59
C LEU A 423 -46.25 -22.83 7.73
N ASP A 424 -45.21 -22.96 6.89
CA ASP A 424 -44.92 -24.12 6.02
C ASP A 424 -44.65 -25.42 6.81
N LYS A 425 -44.44 -25.31 8.13
CA LYS A 425 -44.25 -26.43 9.05
C LYS A 425 -45.42 -26.62 10.02
N GLU A 426 -46.50 -25.87 9.87
CA GLU A 426 -47.69 -25.93 10.73
C GLU A 426 -47.36 -25.69 12.22
N LEU A 427 -46.24 -25.01 12.49
CA LEU A 427 -45.72 -24.66 13.81
C LEU A 427 -46.20 -23.28 14.29
N ALA A 428 -46.85 -22.51 13.42
CA ALA A 428 -47.41 -21.20 13.73
C ALA A 428 -48.73 -20.94 12.97
N ASP A 429 -49.53 -20.03 13.52
CA ASP A 429 -50.68 -19.41 12.85
C ASP A 429 -50.31 -18.03 12.30
N LYS A 430 -50.94 -17.65 11.18
CA LYS A 430 -50.82 -16.31 10.60
C LYS A 430 -51.88 -15.39 11.21
N ILE A 431 -51.44 -14.32 11.85
CA ILE A 431 -52.31 -13.37 12.58
C ILE A 431 -52.57 -12.10 11.77
N LEU A 432 -51.55 -11.55 11.10
CA LEU A 432 -51.65 -10.35 10.24
C LEU A 432 -50.83 -10.50 8.97
N ASP A 433 -51.27 -9.83 7.90
CA ASP A 433 -50.57 -9.78 6.60
C ASP A 433 -49.44 -8.74 6.54
N ASN A 434 -49.62 -7.57 7.14
CA ASN A 434 -48.69 -6.45 7.01
C ASN A 434 -48.57 -5.62 8.32
N PRO A 435 -47.41 -5.62 9.00
CA PRO A 435 -46.30 -6.53 8.79
C PRO A 435 -46.73 -7.99 9.06
N LEU A 436 -46.21 -8.94 8.27
CA LEU A 436 -46.52 -10.36 8.42
C LEU A 436 -46.26 -10.80 9.87
N THR A 437 -47.32 -11.17 10.57
CA THR A 437 -47.28 -11.52 12.00
C THR A 437 -47.70 -12.98 12.15
N VAL A 438 -46.86 -13.79 12.78
CA VAL A 438 -47.09 -15.22 12.97
C VAL A 438 -46.92 -15.61 14.44
N ARG A 439 -47.82 -16.44 14.96
CA ARG A 439 -47.89 -16.84 16.36
C ARG A 439 -47.55 -18.32 16.50
N LEU A 440 -46.56 -18.65 17.31
CA LEU A 440 -46.15 -20.03 17.53
C LEU A 440 -47.28 -20.83 18.19
N ARG A 441 -47.48 -22.06 17.72
CA ARG A 441 -48.42 -23.05 18.29
C ARG A 441 -47.83 -23.83 19.47
N PHE A 442 -46.56 -23.59 19.78
CA PHE A 442 -45.81 -24.23 20.86
C PHE A 442 -45.15 -23.16 21.74
N GLU A 443 -44.93 -23.48 23.01
CA GLU A 443 -44.25 -22.59 23.94
C GLU A 443 -42.76 -22.49 23.58
N PRO A 444 -42.22 -21.30 23.26
CA PRO A 444 -40.82 -21.14 22.89
C PRO A 444 -39.91 -21.41 24.11
N SER A 445 -38.76 -22.05 23.88
CA SER A 445 -37.80 -22.40 24.94
C SER A 445 -37.21 -21.21 25.72
N ARG A 446 -37.48 -19.97 25.28
CA ARG A 446 -37.11 -18.70 25.94
C ARG A 446 -38.16 -17.63 25.62
N ARG A 447 -38.48 -16.78 26.59
CA ARG A 447 -39.29 -15.56 26.43
C ARG A 447 -38.43 -14.29 26.57
N PRO A 448 -38.77 -13.18 25.90
CA PRO A 448 -37.93 -11.98 25.87
C PRO A 448 -37.99 -11.20 27.18
N GLN A 449 -36.85 -11.10 27.87
CA GLN A 449 -36.64 -10.17 28.97
C GLN A 449 -36.60 -8.71 28.48
N GLU A 450 -36.39 -7.74 29.38
CA GLU A 450 -36.33 -6.31 29.00
C GLU A 450 -35.15 -5.99 28.07
N GLU A 451 -33.99 -6.60 28.31
CA GLU A 451 -32.77 -6.46 27.49
C GLU A 451 -32.97 -6.92 26.03
N MET A 452 -33.91 -7.87 25.81
CA MET A 452 -34.28 -8.35 24.48
C MET A 452 -35.06 -7.32 23.64
N SER A 453 -35.24 -6.08 24.11
CA SER A 453 -35.87 -4.98 23.37
C SER A 453 -35.19 -4.66 22.04
N PHE A 454 -33.89 -4.97 21.88
CA PHE A 454 -33.22 -4.91 20.57
C PHE A 454 -33.90 -5.78 19.51
N TYR A 455 -34.39 -6.96 19.91
CA TYR A 455 -35.01 -7.93 19.01
C TYR A 455 -36.49 -7.64 18.77
N LYS A 456 -37.16 -6.97 19.70
CA LYS A 456 -38.57 -6.52 19.57
C LYS A 456 -38.73 -5.28 18.66
N GLN A 457 -37.73 -4.39 18.59
CA GLN A 457 -37.81 -3.18 17.74
C GLN A 457 -37.82 -3.47 16.22
N GLU A 458 -38.60 -2.71 15.44
CA GLU A 458 -38.51 -2.71 13.98
C GLU A 458 -37.24 -1.99 13.51
N LYS A 459 -36.60 -2.48 12.44
CA LYS A 459 -35.25 -2.05 12.01
C LYS A 459 -35.28 -1.47 10.59
N LEU A 460 -34.73 -0.26 10.43
CA LEU A 460 -34.71 0.44 9.14
C LEU A 460 -33.70 -0.18 8.16
N ASN A 461 -34.07 -0.25 6.88
CA ASN A 461 -33.21 -0.74 5.80
C ASN A 461 -32.34 0.36 5.21
N ILE A 462 -31.53 1.01 6.06
CA ILE A 462 -30.67 2.15 5.71
C ILE A 462 -29.24 1.96 6.20
N CYS A 463 -28.29 2.70 5.64
CA CYS A 463 -26.93 2.78 6.16
C CYS A 463 -26.92 3.40 7.57
N VAL A 464 -26.56 2.62 8.60
CA VAL A 464 -26.57 3.09 10.00
C VAL A 464 -25.60 4.25 10.26
N VAL A 465 -24.66 4.50 9.34
CA VAL A 465 -23.68 5.59 9.46
C VAL A 465 -24.16 6.91 8.89
N CYS A 466 -24.87 6.92 7.76
CA CYS A 466 -25.18 8.14 7.00
C CYS A 466 -26.58 8.17 6.37
N GLY A 467 -27.49 7.31 6.82
CA GLY A 467 -28.92 7.34 6.44
C GLY A 467 -29.23 6.85 5.03
N HIS A 468 -28.22 6.61 4.18
CA HIS A 468 -28.43 6.23 2.78
C HIS A 468 -29.26 4.95 2.64
N ASP A 469 -30.36 5.07 1.89
CA ASP A 469 -31.47 4.11 1.78
C ASP A 469 -31.30 3.08 0.65
N LYS A 470 -30.18 3.13 -0.07
CA LYS A 470 -29.87 2.33 -1.26
C LYS A 470 -28.45 1.78 -1.17
N ASP A 471 -28.12 0.90 -2.11
CA ASP A 471 -26.78 0.31 -2.30
C ASP A 471 -26.08 -0.19 -1.02
N TYR A 472 -26.88 -0.78 -0.12
CA TYR A 472 -26.41 -1.24 1.18
C TYR A 472 -25.97 -2.71 1.20
N ILE A 473 -25.02 -2.96 2.10
CA ILE A 473 -24.31 -4.20 2.32
C ILE A 473 -24.48 -4.58 3.80
N ARG A 474 -24.57 -5.87 4.10
CA ARG A 474 -24.56 -6.39 5.46
C ARG A 474 -23.13 -6.32 6.02
N LYS A 475 -22.89 -5.47 7.02
CA LYS A 475 -21.69 -5.46 7.86
C LYS A 475 -21.88 -6.41 9.03
N PHE A 476 -20.88 -7.23 9.31
CA PHE A 476 -20.71 -7.87 10.61
C PHE A 476 -19.73 -7.03 11.42
N VAL A 477 -20.17 -6.50 12.57
CA VAL A 477 -19.36 -5.61 13.44
C VAL A 477 -18.15 -6.36 13.99
N ILE A 478 -18.40 -7.56 14.51
CA ILE A 478 -17.35 -8.55 14.79
C ILE A 478 -17.10 -9.34 13.48
N PRO A 479 -15.91 -9.28 12.86
CA PRO A 479 -15.68 -9.94 11.58
C PRO A 479 -15.92 -11.45 11.65
N TYR A 480 -16.59 -11.99 10.62
CA TYR A 480 -17.01 -13.40 10.54
C TYR A 480 -15.87 -14.40 10.76
N GLU A 481 -14.64 -14.04 10.37
CA GLU A 481 -13.45 -14.84 10.58
C GLU A 481 -13.09 -15.10 12.05
N TYR A 482 -13.44 -14.20 12.97
CA TYR A 482 -13.36 -14.42 14.42
C TYR A 482 -14.63 -15.11 14.92
N ARG A 483 -15.81 -14.65 14.47
CA ARG A 483 -17.11 -15.20 14.93
C ARG A 483 -17.19 -16.72 14.76
N LYS A 484 -16.63 -17.28 13.69
CA LYS A 484 -16.59 -18.75 13.48
C LYS A 484 -15.80 -19.52 14.56
N TYR A 485 -14.89 -18.89 15.30
CA TYR A 485 -14.09 -19.53 16.36
C TYR A 485 -14.61 -19.29 17.78
N LEU A 486 -15.57 -18.39 18.00
CA LEU A 486 -16.18 -18.15 19.32
C LEU A 486 -16.91 -19.40 19.87
N PRO A 487 -17.15 -19.51 21.19
CA PRO A 487 -18.08 -20.48 21.77
C PRO A 487 -19.49 -20.39 21.17
N PHE A 488 -20.29 -21.47 21.25
CA PHE A 488 -21.64 -21.51 20.68
C PHE A 488 -22.56 -20.46 21.31
N ALA A 489 -22.54 -20.33 22.63
CA ALA A 489 -23.28 -19.32 23.39
C ALA A 489 -23.11 -17.87 22.88
N LEU A 490 -21.91 -17.50 22.40
CA LEU A 490 -21.62 -16.15 21.85
C LEU A 490 -21.90 -16.03 20.35
N LYS A 491 -22.11 -17.16 19.66
CA LYS A 491 -22.50 -17.20 18.24
C LYS A 491 -24.01 -17.11 18.07
N ASP A 492 -24.77 -17.72 18.99
CA ASP A 492 -26.14 -18.15 18.75
C ASP A 492 -27.12 -16.99 18.55
N HIS A 493 -28.02 -17.19 17.59
CA HIS A 493 -29.17 -16.40 17.11
C HIS A 493 -29.16 -14.85 17.13
N SER A 494 -28.08 -14.19 17.57
CA SER A 494 -27.99 -12.76 17.72
C SER A 494 -27.71 -12.03 16.40
N SER A 495 -28.68 -11.22 15.99
CA SER A 495 -28.56 -10.22 14.92
C SER A 495 -27.90 -8.91 15.38
N HIS A 496 -27.48 -8.80 16.64
CA HIS A 496 -26.96 -7.57 17.26
C HIS A 496 -25.69 -7.07 16.57
N ASP A 497 -24.75 -7.97 16.27
CA ASP A 497 -23.50 -7.62 15.56
C ASP A 497 -23.70 -7.45 14.03
N VAL A 498 -24.94 -7.35 13.54
CA VAL A 498 -25.27 -7.32 12.10
C VAL A 498 -25.94 -6.01 11.72
N LEU A 499 -25.22 -5.15 10.99
CA LEU A 499 -25.65 -3.80 10.62
C LEU A 499 -25.70 -3.62 9.09
N LEU A 500 -26.31 -2.53 8.63
CA LEU A 500 -26.32 -2.12 7.22
C LEU A 500 -25.40 -0.92 6.98
N LEU A 501 -24.59 -0.98 5.93
CA LEU A 501 -23.73 0.11 5.46
C LEU A 501 -23.84 0.26 3.95
N CYS A 502 -23.91 1.49 3.43
CA CYS A 502 -23.71 1.75 2.00
C CYS A 502 -22.28 1.39 1.58
N THR A 503 -22.05 1.15 0.28
CA THR A 503 -20.73 0.83 -0.30
C THR A 503 -19.58 1.68 0.26
N ALA A 504 -19.75 3.01 0.36
CA ALA A 504 -18.74 3.93 0.87
C ALA A 504 -18.46 3.77 2.37
N CYS A 505 -19.48 3.64 3.21
CA CYS A 505 -19.30 3.44 4.65
C CYS A 505 -18.82 2.02 4.98
N HIS A 506 -19.21 1.02 4.19
CA HIS A 506 -18.70 -0.33 4.29
C HIS A 506 -17.20 -0.37 4.00
N ARG A 507 -16.74 0.29 2.93
CA ARG A 507 -15.31 0.41 2.61
C ARG A 507 -14.53 1.09 3.74
N ARG A 508 -14.98 2.27 4.22
CA ARG A 508 -14.37 2.96 5.38
C ARG A 508 -14.26 2.03 6.60
N SER A 509 -15.32 1.30 6.90
CA SER A 509 -15.35 0.37 8.03
C SER A 509 -14.35 -0.79 7.86
N CYS A 510 -14.19 -1.34 6.66
CA CYS A 510 -13.17 -2.35 6.38
C CYS A 510 -11.73 -1.81 6.53
N ASP A 511 -11.48 -0.54 6.17
CA ASP A 511 -10.17 0.10 6.35
C ASP A 511 -9.83 0.28 7.84
N PHE A 512 -10.82 0.61 8.69
CA PHE A 512 -10.65 0.66 10.15
C PHE A 512 -10.53 -0.73 10.79
N ASP A 513 -11.35 -1.71 10.38
CA ASP A 513 -11.23 -3.12 10.83
C ASP A 513 -9.78 -3.62 10.68
N ALA A 514 -9.15 -3.31 9.54
CA ALA A 514 -7.77 -3.71 9.24
C ALA A 514 -6.76 -3.18 10.28
N GLN A 515 -6.99 -2.00 10.86
CA GLN A 515 -6.15 -1.44 11.91
C GLN A 515 -6.33 -2.18 13.24
N LEU A 516 -7.57 -2.54 13.63
CA LEU A 516 -7.81 -3.35 14.83
C LEU A 516 -7.26 -4.78 14.66
N ARG A 517 -7.40 -5.39 13.48
CA ARG A 517 -6.81 -6.71 13.15
C ARG A 517 -5.29 -6.74 13.32
N LEU A 518 -4.59 -5.66 12.92
CA LEU A 518 -3.14 -5.54 13.10
C LEU A 518 -2.72 -5.36 14.56
N ARG A 519 -3.52 -4.65 15.38
CA ARG A 519 -3.28 -4.56 16.84
C ARG A 519 -3.48 -5.92 17.53
N LEU A 520 -4.59 -6.60 17.24
CA LEU A 520 -4.87 -7.96 17.71
C LEU A 520 -3.78 -8.97 17.29
N ALA A 521 -3.15 -8.77 16.13
CA ALA A 521 -2.04 -9.61 15.67
C ALA A 521 -0.78 -9.46 16.52
N GLN A 522 -0.49 -8.24 17.00
CA GLN A 522 0.63 -7.97 17.90
C GLN A 522 0.34 -8.48 19.31
N GLU A 523 -0.84 -8.14 19.84
CA GLU A 523 -1.27 -8.49 21.21
C GLU A 523 -1.35 -10.01 21.43
N CYS A 524 -1.96 -10.74 20.49
CA CYS A 524 -2.15 -12.20 20.61
C CYS A 524 -0.99 -13.03 20.03
N ASN A 525 0.12 -12.39 19.63
CA ASN A 525 1.22 -12.97 18.84
C ASN A 525 0.73 -13.78 17.62
N ALA A 526 -0.28 -13.26 16.92
CA ALA A 526 -1.07 -13.95 15.89
C ALA A 526 -0.87 -13.29 14.52
N PRO A 527 0.14 -13.66 13.71
CA PRO A 527 0.46 -12.96 12.47
C PRO A 527 -0.69 -13.00 11.46
N VAL A 528 -0.99 -11.85 10.82
CA VAL A 528 -1.96 -11.78 9.70
C VAL A 528 -1.31 -12.34 8.44
N GLU A 529 -2.02 -13.25 7.75
CA GLU A 529 -1.54 -14.06 6.60
C GLU A 529 -0.60 -13.32 5.63
N SER A 530 0.72 -13.50 5.83
CA SER A 530 1.78 -12.93 5.00
C SER A 530 3.11 -13.66 5.23
N GLY A 531 3.93 -13.79 4.18
CA GLY A 531 5.24 -14.48 4.26
C GLY A 531 5.11 -15.92 4.74
N ALA A 532 5.99 -16.34 5.66
CA ALA A 532 6.00 -17.69 6.23
C ALA A 532 4.70 -18.06 6.99
N ALA A 533 3.90 -17.07 7.42
CA ALA A 533 2.60 -17.28 8.06
C ALA A 533 1.43 -17.43 7.05
N ALA A 534 1.72 -17.64 5.76
CA ALA A 534 0.70 -17.93 4.76
C ALA A 534 0.30 -19.42 4.79
N LYS A 535 -1.00 -19.72 4.59
CA LYS A 535 -1.50 -21.12 4.50
C LYS A 535 -0.75 -21.96 3.47
N VAL A 536 -0.35 -21.34 2.36
CA VAL A 536 0.39 -21.97 1.27
C VAL A 536 1.68 -21.17 1.08
N VAL A 537 2.81 -21.83 1.25
CA VAL A 537 4.14 -21.27 1.05
C VAL A 537 4.64 -21.73 -0.32
N LEU A 538 5.35 -20.82 -1.00
CA LEU A 538 5.97 -21.07 -2.29
C LEU A 538 7.41 -21.52 -2.05
N ASP A 539 7.71 -22.76 -2.44
CA ASP A 539 9.06 -23.27 -2.48
C ASP A 539 9.80 -22.61 -3.66
N HIS A 540 10.85 -21.84 -3.36
CA HIS A 540 11.57 -21.08 -4.38
C HIS A 540 12.55 -21.93 -5.20
N ASP A 541 12.91 -23.13 -4.76
CA ASP A 541 13.81 -24.02 -5.48
C ASP A 541 13.03 -24.92 -6.43
N LEU A 542 11.96 -25.57 -5.95
CA LEU A 542 10.98 -26.24 -6.82
C LEU A 542 10.37 -25.26 -7.85
N GLN A 543 10.26 -23.97 -7.53
CA GLN A 543 9.86 -22.95 -8.50
C GLN A 543 10.90 -22.78 -9.62
N LYS A 544 12.21 -22.80 -9.32
CA LYS A 544 13.29 -22.74 -10.32
C LYS A 544 13.26 -23.97 -11.22
N ILE A 545 13.13 -25.16 -10.62
CA ILE A 545 13.02 -26.44 -11.34
C ILE A 545 11.85 -26.42 -12.31
N ARG A 546 10.64 -26.04 -11.85
CA ARG A 546 9.48 -25.88 -12.72
C ARG A 546 9.67 -24.85 -13.83
N SER A 547 10.33 -23.73 -13.54
CA SER A 547 10.65 -22.74 -14.56
C SER A 547 11.66 -23.25 -15.58
N ALA A 548 12.60 -24.11 -15.20
CA ALA A 548 13.56 -24.74 -16.12
C ALA A 548 12.90 -25.80 -17.01
N GLY A 549 12.13 -26.72 -16.43
CA GLY A 549 11.39 -27.75 -17.18
C GLY A 549 10.44 -27.13 -18.22
N ARG A 550 9.66 -26.11 -17.81
CA ARG A 550 8.78 -25.38 -18.74
C ARG A 550 9.51 -24.61 -19.83
N ALA A 551 10.69 -24.06 -19.54
CA ALA A 551 11.49 -23.35 -20.53
C ALA A 551 12.01 -24.32 -21.61
N LEU A 552 12.56 -25.46 -21.21
CA LEU A 552 13.00 -26.50 -22.14
C LEU A 552 11.81 -27.08 -22.92
N LYS A 553 10.78 -27.63 -22.24
CA LYS A 553 9.60 -28.24 -22.89
C LYS A 553 8.93 -27.34 -23.94
N LEU A 554 8.74 -26.06 -23.62
CA LEU A 554 7.93 -25.17 -24.48
C LEU A 554 8.76 -24.37 -25.50
N ASN A 555 10.08 -24.21 -25.28
CA ASN A 555 10.88 -23.23 -26.02
C ASN A 555 12.33 -23.68 -26.33
N ARG A 556 12.70 -24.97 -26.19
CA ARG A 556 14.10 -25.45 -26.37
C ARG A 556 14.83 -24.87 -27.60
N LEU A 557 14.12 -24.77 -28.73
CA LEU A 557 14.65 -24.31 -30.02
C LEU A 557 14.83 -22.77 -30.14
N SER A 558 14.19 -21.97 -29.29
CA SER A 558 14.31 -20.49 -29.29
C SER A 558 15.22 -19.96 -28.17
N ILE A 559 15.68 -20.82 -27.27
CA ILE A 559 16.60 -20.49 -26.17
C ILE A 559 18.05 -20.60 -26.69
N PRO A 560 18.94 -19.62 -26.43
CA PRO A 560 20.37 -19.72 -26.79
C PRO A 560 21.04 -20.95 -26.16
N LYS A 561 21.93 -21.62 -26.89
CA LYS A 561 22.55 -22.91 -26.47
C LYS A 561 23.14 -22.87 -25.05
N ASP A 562 23.93 -21.85 -24.72
CA ASP A 562 24.53 -21.70 -23.38
C ASP A 562 23.46 -21.66 -22.28
N ARG A 563 22.28 -21.11 -22.59
CA ARG A 563 21.15 -21.04 -21.65
C ARG A 563 20.36 -22.35 -21.61
N VAL A 564 20.29 -23.11 -22.70
CA VAL A 564 19.76 -24.48 -22.70
C VAL A 564 20.60 -25.34 -21.74
N SER A 565 21.92 -25.36 -21.89
CA SER A 565 22.82 -26.15 -21.02
C SER A 565 22.80 -25.72 -19.54
N GLN A 566 22.61 -24.43 -19.24
CA GLN A 566 22.37 -23.97 -17.87
C GLN A 566 21.06 -24.50 -17.27
N LEU A 567 20.00 -24.60 -18.07
CA LEU A 567 18.70 -25.11 -17.62
C LEU A 567 18.72 -26.64 -17.47
N GLU A 568 19.43 -27.33 -18.38
CA GLU A 568 19.69 -28.77 -18.29
C GLU A 568 20.48 -29.09 -17.02
N SER A 569 21.60 -28.39 -16.75
CA SER A 569 22.40 -28.56 -15.55
C SER A 569 21.61 -28.38 -14.24
N VAL A 570 20.69 -27.40 -14.19
CA VAL A 570 19.81 -27.19 -13.02
C VAL A 570 18.85 -28.36 -12.80
N LEU A 571 18.39 -29.04 -13.85
CA LEU A 571 17.50 -30.20 -13.74
C LEU A 571 18.28 -31.49 -13.47
N CYS A 572 19.42 -31.70 -14.13
CA CYS A 572 20.39 -32.75 -13.81
C CYS A 572 20.75 -32.74 -12.31
N SER A 573 21.08 -31.57 -11.77
CA SER A 573 21.40 -31.38 -10.35
C SER A 573 20.21 -31.58 -9.40
N HIS A 574 18.97 -31.54 -9.88
CA HIS A 574 17.77 -31.77 -9.06
C HIS A 574 17.36 -33.25 -9.04
N PHE A 575 17.43 -33.92 -10.19
CA PHE A 575 17.09 -35.34 -10.31
C PHE A 575 18.28 -36.27 -9.98
N GLY A 576 19.49 -35.74 -9.86
CA GLY A 576 20.70 -36.52 -9.57
C GLY A 576 21.17 -37.34 -10.77
N VAL A 577 21.07 -36.79 -11.98
CA VAL A 577 21.38 -37.49 -13.24
C VAL A 577 22.37 -36.72 -14.11
N ASP A 578 23.29 -37.41 -14.76
CA ASP A 578 24.26 -36.80 -15.68
C ASP A 578 23.64 -36.39 -17.03
N HIS A 579 22.54 -37.04 -17.42
CA HIS A 579 21.84 -36.84 -18.69
C HIS A 579 20.33 -36.68 -18.48
N LEU A 580 19.75 -35.67 -19.12
CA LEU A 580 18.35 -35.28 -18.91
C LEU A 580 17.45 -35.82 -20.04
N THR A 581 16.52 -36.71 -19.71
CA THR A 581 15.47 -37.19 -20.63
C THR A 581 14.32 -36.18 -20.74
N GLU A 582 13.53 -36.24 -21.82
CA GLU A 582 12.33 -35.40 -21.95
C GLU A 582 11.27 -35.73 -20.88
N ASP A 583 11.21 -36.97 -20.37
CA ASP A 583 10.32 -37.33 -19.25
C ASP A 583 10.67 -36.57 -17.96
N LEU A 584 11.96 -36.32 -17.70
CA LEU A 584 12.42 -35.51 -16.57
C LEU A 584 12.19 -34.01 -16.81
N VAL A 585 12.26 -33.54 -18.06
CA VAL A 585 11.86 -32.17 -18.44
C VAL A 585 10.36 -31.97 -18.18
N GLU A 586 9.54 -32.96 -18.53
CA GLU A 586 8.09 -32.98 -18.28
C GLU A 586 7.78 -33.01 -16.79
N GLN A 587 8.36 -33.96 -16.05
CA GLN A 587 8.19 -34.08 -14.59
C GLN A 587 8.56 -32.76 -13.90
N ALA A 588 9.68 -32.13 -14.28
CA ALA A 588 10.05 -30.81 -13.80
C ALA A 588 8.99 -29.75 -14.14
N ALA A 589 8.48 -29.72 -15.39
CA ALA A 589 7.49 -28.75 -15.83
C ALA A 589 6.16 -28.81 -15.04
N GLU A 590 5.83 -29.96 -14.45
CA GLU A 590 4.58 -30.16 -13.69
C GLU A 590 4.70 -29.98 -12.17
N ILE A 591 5.91 -30.12 -11.59
CA ILE A 591 6.19 -30.01 -10.13
C ILE A 591 5.39 -28.87 -9.45
N ASP A 592 4.62 -29.21 -8.41
CA ASP A 592 3.96 -28.17 -7.62
C ASP A 592 4.86 -27.62 -6.51
N ALA A 593 5.52 -26.51 -6.81
CA ALA A 593 6.33 -25.73 -5.88
C ALA A 593 5.52 -25.04 -4.74
N ARG A 594 4.37 -25.57 -4.33
CA ARG A 594 3.48 -24.99 -3.30
C ARG A 594 3.22 -26.04 -2.23
N HIS A 595 3.73 -25.82 -1.02
CA HIS A 595 3.40 -26.66 0.12
C HIS A 595 2.44 -25.94 1.09
N THR A 596 1.57 -26.71 1.73
CA THR A 596 0.73 -26.21 2.84
C THR A 596 1.50 -26.47 4.13
N SER A 597 1.83 -25.42 4.91
CA SER A 597 2.50 -25.63 6.19
C SER A 597 1.56 -26.36 7.16
N SER A 598 2.06 -27.44 7.75
CA SER A 598 1.40 -28.20 8.83
C SER A 598 1.22 -27.37 10.10
N GLU A 599 2.09 -26.40 10.33
CA GLU A 599 2.11 -25.51 11.50
C GLU A 599 1.19 -24.29 11.34
N TYR A 600 0.55 -24.12 10.17
CA TYR A 600 -0.27 -22.94 9.88
C TYR A 600 -1.51 -22.83 10.79
N VAL A 601 -1.44 -21.90 11.75
CA VAL A 601 -2.59 -21.47 12.56
C VAL A 601 -3.18 -20.18 11.95
N PRO A 602 -4.47 -20.16 11.56
CA PRO A 602 -5.10 -18.94 11.09
C PRO A 602 -5.13 -17.85 12.17
N HIS A 603 -4.73 -16.61 11.83
CA HIS A 603 -4.75 -15.42 12.69
C HIS A 603 -5.95 -15.39 13.66
N ALA A 604 -7.17 -15.42 13.12
CA ALA A 604 -8.39 -15.30 13.91
C ALA A 604 -8.65 -16.50 14.85
N LYS A 605 -8.09 -17.68 14.56
CA LYS A 605 -8.14 -18.86 15.45
C LYS A 605 -7.23 -18.66 16.66
N GLN A 606 -6.05 -18.07 16.43
CA GLN A 606 -5.07 -17.78 17.48
C GLN A 606 -5.51 -16.60 18.37
N VAL A 607 -6.03 -15.52 17.78
CA VAL A 607 -6.62 -14.39 18.53
C VAL A 607 -7.75 -14.88 19.45
N VAL A 608 -8.72 -15.65 18.94
CA VAL A 608 -9.84 -16.12 19.77
C VAL A 608 -9.37 -17.11 20.85
N ARG A 609 -8.38 -17.98 20.56
CA ARG A 609 -7.74 -18.83 21.59
C ARG A 609 -7.09 -18.01 22.70
N HIS A 610 -6.33 -16.98 22.37
CA HIS A 610 -5.69 -16.08 23.34
C HIS A 610 -6.74 -15.35 24.20
N MET A 611 -7.83 -14.87 23.58
CA MET A 611 -8.94 -14.24 24.32
C MET A 611 -9.68 -15.21 25.24
N ILE A 612 -9.85 -16.49 24.85
CA ILE A 612 -10.38 -17.55 25.73
C ILE A 612 -9.44 -17.76 26.92
N SER A 613 -8.14 -17.96 26.68
CA SER A 613 -7.14 -18.27 27.72
C SER A 613 -7.02 -17.18 28.80
N ASN A 614 -7.36 -15.93 28.45
CA ASN A 614 -7.26 -14.77 29.33
C ASN A 614 -8.63 -14.28 29.85
N GLY A 615 -9.72 -15.05 29.66
CA GLY A 615 -11.08 -14.65 30.04
C GLY A 615 -11.68 -13.46 29.25
N GLY A 616 -10.93 -12.89 28.30
CA GLY A 616 -11.24 -11.64 27.61
C GLY A 616 -12.27 -11.70 26.50
N LEU A 617 -13.11 -12.75 26.41
CA LEU A 617 -14.03 -12.93 25.28
C LEU A 617 -15.10 -11.83 25.16
N LEU A 618 -15.78 -11.48 26.26
CA LEU A 618 -16.79 -10.42 26.24
C LEU A 618 -16.14 -9.06 25.94
N ALA A 619 -14.99 -8.77 26.56
CA ALA A 619 -14.18 -7.58 26.28
C ALA A 619 -13.72 -7.52 24.81
N PHE A 620 -13.41 -8.65 24.18
CA PHE A 620 -13.09 -8.73 22.75
C PHE A 620 -14.28 -8.39 21.86
N GLN A 621 -15.50 -8.83 22.20
CA GLN A 621 -16.72 -8.45 21.48
C GLN A 621 -17.05 -6.95 21.66
N ALA A 622 -17.02 -6.47 22.90
CA ALA A 622 -17.20 -5.06 23.24
C ALA A 622 -16.20 -4.17 22.49
N ARG A 623 -14.91 -4.54 22.47
CA ARG A 623 -13.86 -3.80 21.75
C ARG A 623 -14.11 -3.70 20.24
N TRP A 624 -14.66 -4.72 19.60
CA TRP A 624 -15.08 -4.66 18.18
C TRP A 624 -16.26 -3.71 17.96
N ARG A 625 -17.21 -3.66 18.90
CA ARG A 625 -18.37 -2.76 18.87
C ARG A 625 -17.99 -1.30 19.15
N GLN A 626 -17.18 -1.06 20.17
CA GLN A 626 -16.65 0.27 20.50
C GLN A 626 -15.80 0.83 19.35
N HIS A 627 -14.90 0.02 18.78
CA HIS A 627 -14.11 0.40 17.61
C HIS A 627 -14.98 0.83 16.41
N PHE A 628 -16.15 0.20 16.21
CA PHE A 628 -17.10 0.64 15.19
C PHE A 628 -17.73 2.01 15.54
N LEU A 629 -18.12 2.26 16.81
CA LEU A 629 -18.60 3.58 17.24
C LEU A 629 -17.55 4.67 17.02
N ASP A 630 -16.33 4.47 17.55
CA ASP A 630 -15.24 5.45 17.54
C ASP A 630 -14.89 5.91 16.12
N THR A 631 -14.81 4.96 15.19
CA THR A 631 -14.26 5.17 13.85
C THR A 631 -15.31 5.50 12.79
N MET A 632 -16.53 4.97 12.94
CA MET A 632 -17.61 5.20 11.97
C MET A 632 -18.59 6.30 12.40
N LYS A 633 -18.70 6.59 13.71
CA LYS A 633 -19.58 7.60 14.31
C LYS A 633 -21.02 7.56 13.76
N PRO A 634 -21.73 6.42 13.94
CA PRO A 634 -22.99 6.17 13.25
C PRO A 634 -24.15 7.03 13.75
N GLN A 635 -24.96 7.53 12.82
CA GLN A 635 -26.08 8.45 13.09
C GLN A 635 -27.45 7.76 13.18
N HIS A 636 -27.56 6.50 12.74
CA HIS A 636 -28.82 5.74 12.65
C HIS A 636 -28.62 4.29 13.13
N LEU A 637 -28.00 4.11 14.29
CA LEU A 637 -28.03 2.82 14.98
C LEU A 637 -29.46 2.49 15.48
N PRO A 638 -29.85 1.21 15.58
CA PRO A 638 -31.05 0.82 16.31
C PRO A 638 -30.94 1.24 17.78
N ALA A 639 -32.04 1.70 18.38
CA ALA A 639 -32.01 2.39 19.68
C ALA A 639 -31.41 1.56 20.83
N PHE A 640 -31.65 0.25 20.83
CA PHE A 640 -31.15 -0.69 21.84
C PHE A 640 -29.83 -1.37 21.44
N TRP A 641 -29.06 -0.82 20.49
CA TRP A 641 -27.76 -1.37 20.12
C TRP A 641 -26.70 -0.99 21.15
N SER A 642 -26.21 -1.97 21.92
CA SER A 642 -25.23 -1.78 22.99
C SER A 642 -23.86 -2.40 22.65
N VAL A 643 -22.80 -1.76 23.13
CA VAL A 643 -21.42 -2.29 23.10
C VAL A 643 -21.30 -3.51 24.00
N ASP A 644 -21.93 -3.47 25.17
CA ASP A 644 -21.74 -4.44 26.25
C ASP A 644 -22.77 -5.57 26.23
N PHE A 645 -23.51 -5.73 25.12
CA PHE A 645 -24.50 -6.80 24.94
C PHE A 645 -23.87 -8.20 25.09
N VAL A 646 -24.23 -8.89 26.16
CA VAL A 646 -23.94 -10.31 26.38
C VAL A 646 -25.15 -11.13 25.94
N PRO A 647 -25.01 -12.15 25.08
CA PRO A 647 -26.11 -13.07 24.79
C PRO A 647 -26.47 -13.88 26.03
N ASP A 648 -27.76 -14.01 26.36
CA ASP A 648 -28.25 -14.73 27.55
C ASP A 648 -27.80 -16.21 27.61
N GLY A 649 -27.49 -16.82 26.46
CA GLY A 649 -26.85 -18.15 26.42
C GLY A 649 -25.44 -18.21 27.02
N TRP A 650 -24.76 -17.08 27.25
CA TRP A 650 -23.48 -17.01 27.97
C TRP A 650 -23.67 -16.85 29.47
N LEU A 651 -24.57 -15.94 29.89
CA LEU A 651 -24.87 -15.65 31.30
C LEU A 651 -25.30 -16.91 32.06
N HIS A 652 -26.02 -17.82 31.40
CA HIS A 652 -26.39 -19.11 32.00
C HIS A 652 -25.30 -20.20 31.89
N SER A 653 -24.35 -20.08 30.96
CA SER A 653 -23.26 -21.07 30.82
C SER A 653 -22.15 -20.92 31.87
N GLU A 654 -22.02 -19.74 32.49
CA GLU A 654 -21.17 -19.52 33.67
C GLU A 654 -21.91 -19.85 34.99
N ALA A 655 -23.18 -20.26 34.93
CA ALA A 655 -23.99 -20.67 36.08
C ALA A 655 -24.18 -22.20 36.18
N GLU A 656 -23.70 -22.95 35.20
CA GLU A 656 -23.69 -24.43 35.15
C GLU A 656 -22.25 -25.00 35.26
N SER A 657 -21.27 -24.16 35.67
CA SER A 657 -19.83 -24.46 35.75
C SER A 657 -19.21 -24.07 37.09
#